data_AF-A0A936WWI8-F1
#
_entry.id   AF-A0A936WWI8-F1
#
_cell.length_a   1.000
_cell.length_b   1.000
_cell.length_c   1.000
_cell.angle_alpha   90.00
_cell.angle_beta   90.00
_cell.angle_gamma   90.00
#
_symmetry.space_group_name_H-M   'P 1'
#
loop_
_entity.id
_entity.type
_entity.pdbx_description
1 polymer ?
#
loop_
_entity_poly.entity_id
_entity_poly.type
_entity_poly.pdbx_seq_one_letter_code
_entity_poly.pdbx_strand_id
1 'polypeptide(L)'
;MEKVLDPLIKSQFAQTFEREHQISAILKLKNRIDFEINSYFKSIGWNLKAAVDNESNFLIFFSSNSKEIRMPKELKDRFSLERKGIIATIRRRDANGQFESETVNGKIREGAYGRILENEKEKLAKEVTAKCELYKSEGSTKINFEIGELYGYDISKFDTNSFNDDFELNLKRALIPFKNVIEFNPVTRSISFDFETKEELETYSKFLKSLNMFQTIIAPTHPAFKFKVKTNFIAKKTQKQLFYDKLSKLKGAEFVSDLNMKSGSTVEDTEELTTPKRAKRPELQFIGNLNSRSSNQKKLTFYIPSFFPNQKEIAEAVKEFIESAKANKVNFVQANLKGDEKKNSWLVEAVKKITHPSEAPNGKPVNESLGDFLIDTSKAKSINDESKITEGSEYYHQVKNNELLKLNESQRKAVLASIHCSDLALLQGPPGTGKTTVIAEIIWQMISRDPKHKILLTSENNLAVDNALDRLLNIKGVNQTLANYITLIKPLRFVSLGKPGESSKKKIDEEGAKYSVDRIMQWLDETYIAEEIDEDVVTEESDDDFEEDLDVPSLENNAVQDWMKRIAGRAKNNNPRYANALKDWVTELTYHPKPEIKILFKEKYFEYSNIIGSTCSSSGSPTFKREYSKLQLQKYFINYYKGEKYKESISDINYQLSKGALEDDFSIIDKICNRLRIKEDELRKLITDPTYSFIQSLFFNDINRLSSLIAVRPAPRSLSKMLVRLSFENAGEAATVLNLSNINFDTVIMDEASKATPPEMLLPLCFGKDLSLSVITGSCLRC
;
A
#
# COMPACT_ATOMS: atom_id res chain seq x y z
N MET A 1 -7.56 -49.32 13.50
CA MET A 1 -8.17 -48.08 14.04
C MET A 1 -9.66 -48.06 13.67
N GLU A 2 -10.41 -49.11 14.03
CA GLU A 2 -11.66 -49.46 13.32
C GLU A 2 -12.93 -49.57 14.18
N LYS A 3 -12.88 -49.21 15.47
CA LYS A 3 -14.05 -49.34 16.37
C LYS A 3 -14.33 -48.11 17.24
N VAL A 4 -14.56 -46.94 16.64
CA VAL A 4 -14.99 -45.75 17.41
C VAL A 4 -16.06 -44.90 16.71
N LEU A 5 -16.78 -45.39 15.70
CA LEU A 5 -17.91 -44.64 15.13
C LEU A 5 -19.21 -45.44 15.18
N ASP A 6 -20.22 -44.80 15.75
CA ASP A 6 -21.59 -45.29 15.91
C ASP A 6 -22.14 -45.78 14.55
N PRO A 7 -22.65 -47.02 14.46
CA PRO A 7 -23.18 -47.60 13.22
C PRO A 7 -24.31 -46.78 12.58
N LEU A 8 -25.07 -46.03 13.38
CA LEU A 8 -26.20 -45.22 12.93
C LEU A 8 -25.72 -43.91 12.27
N ILE A 9 -24.62 -43.34 12.77
CA ILE A 9 -23.90 -42.23 12.11
C ILE A 9 -23.25 -42.73 10.83
N LYS A 10 -22.69 -43.95 10.84
CA LYS A 10 -22.00 -44.54 9.69
C LYS A 10 -22.95 -44.78 8.51
N SER A 11 -24.19 -45.21 8.73
CA SER A 11 -25.15 -45.47 7.64
C SER A 11 -25.73 -44.18 7.03
N GLN A 12 -25.97 -43.13 7.82
CA GLN A 12 -26.46 -41.85 7.31
C GLN A 12 -25.38 -40.99 6.65
N PHE A 13 -24.09 -41.21 6.97
CA PHE A 13 -22.97 -40.42 6.42
C PHE A 13 -22.13 -41.15 5.36
N ALA A 14 -22.32 -42.45 5.14
CA ALA A 14 -21.56 -43.19 4.13
C ALA A 14 -21.82 -42.73 2.69
N GLN A 15 -23.00 -42.19 2.37
CA GLN A 15 -23.29 -41.65 1.03
C GLN A 15 -22.60 -40.30 0.75
N THR A 16 -22.09 -39.61 1.77
CA THR A 16 -21.44 -38.28 1.63
C THR A 16 -19.91 -38.37 1.71
N PHE A 17 -19.35 -39.55 2.01
CA PHE A 17 -17.94 -39.76 2.26
C PHE A 17 -17.19 -40.29 1.03
N GLU A 18 -17.20 -39.50 -0.05
CA GLU A 18 -16.17 -39.59 -1.08
C GLU A 18 -15.63 -38.19 -1.34
N ARG A 19 -14.57 -37.81 -0.61
CA ARG A 19 -13.57 -36.79 -0.97
C ARG A 19 -12.51 -36.68 0.13
N GLU A 20 -11.30 -37.10 -0.24
CA GLU A 20 -9.98 -36.85 0.35
C GLU A 20 -9.83 -37.02 1.88
N HIS A 21 -9.16 -38.11 2.27
CA HIS A 21 -8.79 -38.38 3.65
C HIS A 21 -7.46 -37.72 4.01
N GLN A 22 -7.47 -36.46 4.45
CA GLN A 22 -6.26 -35.82 4.99
C GLN A 22 -6.29 -35.76 6.53
N ILE A 23 -5.27 -36.37 7.14
CA ILE A 23 -5.06 -36.36 8.59
C ILE A 23 -3.96 -35.36 8.90
N SER A 24 -4.19 -34.46 9.85
CA SER A 24 -3.20 -33.47 10.27
C SER A 24 -2.49 -33.92 11.55
N ALA A 25 -1.16 -33.78 11.57
CA ALA A 25 -0.33 -33.88 12.77
C ALA A 25 0.17 -32.50 13.20
N ILE A 26 0.21 -32.25 14.52
CA ILE A 26 0.75 -31.01 15.11
C ILE A 26 1.85 -31.38 16.10
N LEU A 27 3.06 -30.94 15.83
CA LEU A 27 4.23 -31.12 16.69
C LEU A 27 4.54 -29.83 17.44
N LYS A 28 4.51 -29.89 18.78
CA LYS A 28 4.91 -28.75 19.62
C LYS A 28 6.42 -28.79 19.88
N LEU A 29 7.09 -27.68 19.60
CA LEU A 29 8.54 -27.54 19.73
C LEU A 29 8.92 -26.90 21.06
N LYS A 30 10.02 -27.36 21.64
CA LYS A 30 10.72 -26.70 22.74
C LYS A 30 12.19 -26.50 22.39
N ASN A 31 12.72 -25.31 22.69
CA ASN A 31 14.14 -25.01 22.57
C ASN A 31 14.93 -25.80 23.62
N ARG A 32 16.19 -26.13 23.31
CA ARG A 32 17.06 -26.95 24.15
C ARG A 32 18.34 -26.17 24.47
N ILE A 33 18.58 -25.96 25.77
CA ILE A 33 19.68 -25.14 26.30
C ILE A 33 21.07 -25.64 25.86
N ASP A 34 21.28 -26.94 25.73
CA ASP A 34 22.56 -27.48 25.28
C ASP A 34 22.86 -27.19 23.81
N PHE A 35 21.87 -27.02 22.94
CA PHE A 35 22.12 -26.62 21.55
C PHE A 35 22.60 -25.18 21.45
N GLU A 36 21.98 -24.29 22.20
CA GLU A 36 22.38 -22.88 22.23
C GLU A 36 23.83 -22.74 22.73
N ILE A 37 24.18 -23.49 23.77
CA ILE A 37 25.54 -23.49 24.32
C ILE A 37 26.54 -24.15 23.35
N ASN A 38 26.19 -25.27 22.71
CA ASN A 38 27.04 -25.91 21.70
C ASN A 38 27.27 -25.01 20.47
N SER A 39 26.25 -24.27 20.03
CA SER A 39 26.37 -23.28 18.95
C SER A 39 27.34 -22.16 19.34
N TYR A 40 27.20 -21.64 20.56
CA TYR A 40 28.11 -20.64 21.10
C TYR A 40 29.56 -21.17 21.15
N PHE A 41 29.80 -22.37 21.68
CA PHE A 41 31.14 -22.98 21.68
C PHE A 41 31.74 -23.08 20.28
N LYS A 42 30.94 -23.50 19.29
CA LYS A 42 31.38 -23.55 17.90
C LYS A 42 31.75 -22.17 17.34
N SER A 43 30.98 -21.13 17.68
CA SER A 43 31.24 -19.76 17.22
C SER A 43 32.55 -19.19 17.74
N ILE A 44 32.97 -19.58 18.95
CA ILE A 44 34.23 -19.14 19.56
C ILE A 44 35.39 -20.14 19.33
N GLY A 45 35.19 -21.17 18.50
CA GLY A 45 36.20 -22.19 18.20
C GLY A 45 36.53 -23.13 19.38
N TRP A 46 35.65 -23.22 20.38
CA TRP A 46 35.80 -24.14 21.51
C TRP A 46 35.28 -25.53 21.19
N ASN A 47 36.15 -26.53 21.34
CA ASN A 47 35.85 -27.93 21.02
C ASN A 47 35.30 -28.69 22.24
N LEU A 48 34.26 -28.14 22.86
CA LEU A 48 33.56 -28.75 24.00
C LEU A 48 32.14 -29.14 23.61
N LYS A 49 31.62 -30.20 24.24
CA LYS A 49 30.27 -30.69 23.99
C LYS A 49 29.42 -30.57 25.25
N ALA A 50 28.29 -29.88 25.13
CA ALA A 50 27.24 -29.83 26.14
C ALA A 50 26.16 -30.89 25.84
N ALA A 51 25.60 -31.50 26.88
CA ALA A 51 24.43 -32.35 26.83
C ALA A 51 23.53 -32.07 28.05
N VAL A 52 22.23 -32.38 27.95
CA VAL A 52 21.29 -32.28 29.08
C VAL A 52 21.00 -33.67 29.62
N ASP A 53 21.06 -33.80 30.94
CA ASP A 53 20.42 -34.92 31.65
C ASP A 53 18.95 -34.58 31.90
N ASN A 54 18.06 -35.30 31.22
CA ASN A 54 16.63 -35.02 31.19
C ASN A 54 15.91 -35.38 32.49
N GLU A 55 16.46 -36.28 33.31
CA GLU A 55 15.84 -36.71 34.56
C GLU A 55 16.20 -35.78 35.72
N SER A 56 17.41 -35.21 35.68
CA SER A 56 18.00 -34.50 36.81
C SER A 56 18.11 -32.97 36.63
N ASN A 57 17.67 -32.42 35.48
CA ASN A 57 17.82 -31.00 35.12
C ASN A 57 19.27 -30.48 35.26
N PHE A 58 20.24 -31.27 34.79
CA PHE A 58 21.65 -30.86 34.77
C PHE A 58 22.19 -30.72 33.34
N LEU A 59 23.13 -29.81 33.16
CA LEU A 59 23.96 -29.67 31.96
C LEU A 59 25.30 -30.38 32.19
N ILE A 60 25.66 -31.26 31.27
CA ILE A 60 26.94 -31.99 31.28
C ILE A 60 27.82 -31.41 30.19
N PHE A 61 29.02 -30.98 30.58
CA PHE A 61 30.05 -30.52 29.63
C PHE A 61 31.17 -31.53 29.56
N PHE A 62 31.33 -32.16 28.41
CA PHE A 62 32.37 -33.16 28.18
C PHE A 62 33.69 -32.50 27.75
N SER A 63 34.78 -32.93 28.37
CA SER A 63 36.15 -32.53 27.99
C SER A 63 36.98 -33.74 27.61
N SER A 64 37.81 -33.60 26.58
CA SER A 64 38.74 -34.63 26.12
C SER A 64 40.04 -34.67 26.93
N ASN A 65 40.39 -33.58 27.61
CA ASN A 65 41.50 -33.53 28.55
C ASN A 65 40.92 -33.49 29.96
N SER A 66 41.47 -34.24 30.91
CA SER A 66 41.01 -34.26 32.32
C SER A 66 41.18 -32.91 33.05
N LYS A 67 41.46 -31.82 32.31
CA LYS A 67 41.57 -30.47 32.82
C LYS A 67 40.21 -29.90 33.18
N GLU A 68 40.24 -28.89 34.02
CA GLU A 68 39.07 -28.11 34.37
C GLU A 68 38.49 -27.34 33.16
N ILE A 69 37.17 -27.43 32.98
CA ILE A 69 36.41 -26.62 32.03
C ILE A 69 36.18 -25.25 32.65
N ARG A 70 36.90 -24.24 32.15
CA ARG A 70 36.78 -22.85 32.62
C ARG A 70 35.64 -22.12 31.92
N MET A 71 34.40 -22.32 32.37
CA MET A 71 33.22 -21.77 31.70
C MET A 71 33.34 -20.24 31.42
N PRO A 72 33.07 -19.77 30.17
CA PRO A 72 33.05 -18.36 29.85
C PRO A 72 32.07 -17.59 30.75
N LYS A 73 32.47 -16.38 31.16
CA LYS A 73 31.67 -15.57 32.09
C LYS A 73 30.27 -15.29 31.54
N GLU A 74 30.16 -15.05 30.25
CA GLU A 74 28.89 -14.84 29.54
C GLU A 74 27.91 -16.01 29.70
N LEU A 75 28.37 -17.24 29.51
CA LEU A 75 27.52 -18.43 29.68
C LEU A 75 27.18 -18.68 31.15
N LYS A 76 28.15 -18.44 32.04
CA LYS A 76 27.95 -18.60 33.49
C LYS A 76 26.89 -17.63 34.00
N ASP A 77 26.95 -16.38 33.59
CA ASP A 77 26.02 -15.33 34.00
C ASP A 77 24.64 -15.54 33.34
N ARG A 78 24.62 -15.83 32.03
CA ARG A 78 23.39 -16.03 31.25
C ARG A 78 22.56 -17.22 31.70
N PHE A 79 23.20 -18.35 32.02
CA PHE A 79 22.50 -19.59 32.40
C PHE A 79 22.60 -19.90 33.90
N SER A 80 23.19 -19.00 34.70
CA SER A 80 23.45 -19.19 36.14
C SER A 80 24.08 -20.56 36.44
N LEU A 81 25.09 -20.93 35.64
CA LEU A 81 25.69 -22.26 35.70
C LEU A 81 26.47 -22.45 36.99
N GLU A 82 26.08 -23.43 37.78
CA GLU A 82 26.74 -23.79 39.03
C GLU A 82 27.24 -25.24 38.96
N ARG A 83 28.55 -25.45 39.11
CA ARG A 83 29.14 -26.80 39.05
C ARG A 83 28.66 -27.63 40.24
N LYS A 84 28.06 -28.78 39.98
CA LYS A 84 27.55 -29.72 40.99
C LYS A 84 28.35 -31.01 41.11
N GLY A 85 29.13 -31.38 40.09
CA GLY A 85 29.94 -32.60 40.14
C GLY A 85 30.69 -32.93 38.87
N ILE A 86 31.20 -34.16 38.80
CA ILE A 86 31.84 -34.76 37.63
C ILE A 86 31.16 -36.08 37.34
N ILE A 87 31.13 -36.43 36.06
CA ILE A 87 30.40 -37.59 35.58
C ILE A 87 31.20 -38.23 34.44
N ALA A 88 31.14 -39.54 34.32
CA ALA A 88 31.73 -40.25 33.21
C ALA A 88 30.67 -41.10 32.52
N THR A 89 30.61 -41.03 31.20
CA THR A 89 29.68 -41.82 30.40
C THR A 89 30.46 -42.82 29.57
N ILE A 90 30.21 -44.11 29.79
CA ILE A 90 30.74 -45.23 29.02
C ILE A 90 29.74 -45.57 27.94
N ARG A 91 30.17 -45.67 26.68
CA ARG A 91 29.37 -46.17 25.56
C ARG A 91 30.01 -47.43 25.02
N ARG A 92 29.24 -48.51 24.92
CA ARG A 92 29.69 -49.81 24.40
C ARG A 92 28.67 -50.42 23.43
N ARG A 93 29.10 -51.37 22.62
CA ARG A 93 28.20 -52.39 22.07
C ARG A 93 28.36 -53.68 22.84
N ASP A 94 27.24 -54.21 23.32
CA ASP A 94 27.22 -55.52 23.97
C ASP A 94 27.58 -56.65 22.99
N ALA A 95 27.67 -57.88 23.49
CA ALA A 95 28.01 -59.06 22.68
C ALA A 95 26.98 -59.35 21.55
N ASN A 96 25.76 -58.79 21.65
CA ASN A 96 24.69 -58.93 20.65
C ASN A 96 24.64 -57.79 19.63
N GLY A 97 25.58 -56.83 19.72
CA GLY A 97 25.66 -55.68 18.84
C GLY A 97 24.69 -54.53 19.17
N GLN A 98 23.98 -54.61 20.30
CA GLN A 98 23.14 -53.53 20.80
C GLN A 98 23.97 -52.45 21.49
N PHE A 99 23.55 -51.19 21.35
CA PHE A 99 24.22 -50.06 21.98
C PHE A 99 23.78 -49.92 23.43
N GLU A 100 24.75 -49.83 24.34
CA GLU A 100 24.53 -49.55 25.76
C GLU A 100 25.35 -48.34 26.21
N SER A 101 24.79 -47.57 27.14
CA SER A 101 25.48 -46.47 27.81
C SER A 101 25.30 -46.56 29.31
N GLU A 102 26.40 -46.52 30.05
CA GLU A 102 26.42 -46.46 31.51
C GLU A 102 26.99 -45.13 31.97
N THR A 103 26.48 -44.59 33.07
CA THR A 103 26.96 -43.35 33.66
C THR A 103 27.49 -43.58 35.07
N VAL A 104 28.68 -43.04 35.38
CA VAL A 104 29.36 -43.15 36.67
C VAL A 104 29.57 -41.76 37.25
N ASN A 105 29.00 -41.49 38.43
CA ASN A 105 29.08 -40.19 39.10
C ASN A 105 30.32 -40.13 40.02
N GLY A 106 31.15 -39.10 39.86
CA GLY A 106 32.26 -38.82 40.77
C GLY A 106 31.87 -37.81 41.84
N LYS A 107 32.22 -38.09 43.10
CA LYS A 107 31.98 -37.19 44.23
C LYS A 107 33.01 -36.07 44.27
N ILE A 108 32.56 -34.83 44.43
CA ILE A 108 33.44 -33.67 44.62
C ILE A 108 32.92 -32.84 45.80
N ARG A 109 33.83 -32.18 46.52
CA ARG A 109 33.45 -31.18 47.52
C ARG A 109 32.95 -29.92 46.83
N GLU A 110 31.95 -29.26 47.42
CA GLU A 110 31.46 -27.96 46.94
C GLU A 110 32.61 -26.95 46.85
N GLY A 111 32.67 -26.21 45.73
CA GLY A 111 33.73 -25.22 45.49
C GLY A 111 35.08 -25.78 45.05
N ALA A 112 35.18 -27.04 44.61
CA ALA A 112 36.42 -27.58 44.05
C ALA A 112 36.72 -26.99 42.65
N TYR A 113 37.87 -26.31 42.56
CA TYR A 113 38.42 -25.71 41.34
C TYR A 113 39.92 -26.04 41.21
N GLY A 114 40.49 -25.85 40.02
CA GLY A 114 41.91 -26.06 39.75
C GLY A 114 42.37 -27.51 39.98
N ARG A 115 43.57 -27.67 40.54
CA ARG A 115 44.23 -28.99 40.69
C ARG A 115 43.41 -30.02 41.47
N ILE A 116 42.57 -29.59 42.41
CA ILE A 116 41.72 -30.50 43.20
C ILE A 116 40.69 -31.18 42.28
N LEU A 117 40.08 -30.43 41.37
CA LEU A 117 39.11 -30.95 40.42
C LEU A 117 39.77 -31.89 39.40
N GLU A 118 40.93 -31.49 38.88
CA GLU A 118 41.68 -32.28 37.90
C GLU A 118 42.08 -33.65 38.49
N ASN A 119 42.52 -33.67 39.75
CA ASN A 119 42.83 -34.92 40.46
C ASN A 119 41.62 -35.84 40.64
N GLU A 120 40.44 -35.30 40.95
CA GLU A 120 39.21 -36.11 41.08
C GLU A 120 38.74 -36.65 39.72
N LYS A 121 38.90 -35.87 38.64
CA LYS A 121 38.65 -36.35 37.27
C LYS A 121 39.60 -37.48 36.89
N GLU A 122 40.88 -37.39 37.24
CA GLU A 122 41.85 -38.45 36.99
C GLU A 122 41.53 -39.74 37.78
N LYS A 123 41.04 -39.61 39.02
CA LYS A 123 40.57 -40.78 39.79
C LYS A 123 39.37 -41.44 39.12
N LEU A 124 38.37 -40.66 38.73
CA LEU A 124 37.20 -41.17 38.02
C LEU A 124 37.58 -41.81 36.67
N ALA A 125 38.55 -41.23 35.95
CA ALA A 125 39.07 -41.80 34.72
C ALA A 125 39.66 -43.20 34.94
N LYS A 126 40.44 -43.39 36.01
CA LYS A 126 41.03 -44.69 36.35
C LYS A 126 39.95 -45.73 36.69
N GLU A 127 38.94 -45.35 37.46
CA GLU A 127 37.81 -46.23 37.80
C GLU A 127 37.05 -46.68 36.55
N VAL A 128 36.74 -45.74 35.67
CA VAL A 128 35.99 -45.99 34.43
C VAL A 128 36.82 -46.81 33.43
N THR A 129 38.12 -46.59 33.39
CA THR A 129 39.05 -47.39 32.56
C THR A 129 39.04 -48.86 33.00
N ALA A 130 39.09 -49.12 34.31
CA ALA A 130 39.01 -50.48 34.85
C ALA A 130 37.65 -51.15 34.50
N LYS A 131 36.53 -50.41 34.57
CA LYS A 131 35.23 -50.91 34.10
C LYS A 131 35.22 -51.22 32.60
N CYS A 132 35.83 -50.37 31.78
CA CYS A 132 35.92 -50.60 30.34
C CYS A 132 36.74 -51.85 30.00
N GLU A 133 37.81 -52.14 30.75
CA GLU A 133 38.59 -53.37 30.61
C GLU A 133 37.77 -54.61 30.97
N LEU A 134 36.97 -54.54 32.05
CA LEU A 134 36.03 -55.60 32.41
C LEU A 134 35.02 -55.85 31.27
N TYR A 135 34.42 -54.81 30.71
CA TYR A 135 33.46 -54.96 29.60
C TYR A 135 34.09 -55.50 28.32
N LYS A 136 35.36 -55.21 28.05
CA LYS A 136 36.10 -55.87 26.95
C LYS A 136 36.24 -57.36 27.21
N SER A 137 36.52 -57.78 28.44
CA SER A 137 36.63 -59.19 28.81
C SER A 137 35.28 -59.94 28.70
N GLU A 138 34.16 -59.23 28.85
CA GLU A 138 32.79 -59.73 28.65
C GLU A 138 32.33 -59.75 27.17
N GLY A 139 33.21 -59.42 26.23
CA GLY A 139 32.91 -59.48 24.78
C GLY A 139 32.29 -58.23 24.18
N SER A 140 32.26 -57.10 24.90
CA SER A 140 31.78 -55.83 24.36
C SER A 140 32.77 -55.21 23.36
N THR A 141 32.26 -54.63 22.27
CA THR A 141 33.07 -54.00 21.21
C THR A 141 32.81 -52.49 21.13
N LYS A 142 33.77 -51.73 20.57
CA LYS A 142 33.71 -50.25 20.45
C LYS A 142 33.41 -49.51 21.76
N ILE A 143 34.16 -49.81 22.82
CA ILE A 143 34.00 -49.18 24.12
C ILE A 143 34.77 -47.87 24.17
N ASN A 144 34.05 -46.76 24.37
CA ASN A 144 34.62 -45.43 24.58
C ASN A 144 33.99 -44.80 25.82
N PHE A 145 34.74 -44.00 26.56
CA PHE A 145 34.18 -43.21 27.65
C PHE A 145 34.54 -41.72 27.53
N GLU A 146 33.66 -40.87 28.02
CA GLU A 146 33.84 -39.42 28.06
C GLU A 146 33.67 -38.96 29.51
N ILE A 147 34.55 -38.06 29.99
CA ILE A 147 34.41 -37.45 31.31
C ILE A 147 33.89 -36.02 31.12
N GLY A 148 32.87 -35.69 31.89
CA GLY A 148 32.26 -34.38 31.89
C GLY A 148 32.15 -33.77 33.28
N GLU A 149 31.86 -32.48 33.29
CA GLU A 149 31.48 -31.72 34.48
C GLU A 149 29.97 -31.48 34.47
N LEU A 150 29.33 -31.71 35.61
CA LEU A 150 27.90 -31.52 35.83
C LEU A 150 27.64 -30.11 36.36
N TYR A 151 26.74 -29.38 35.74
CA TYR A 151 26.30 -28.04 36.14
C TYR A 151 24.78 -27.98 36.32
N GLY A 152 24.35 -27.42 37.45
CA GLY A 152 22.99 -26.95 37.64
C GLY A 152 22.77 -25.65 36.88
N TYR A 153 21.55 -25.47 36.38
CA TYR A 153 21.10 -24.26 35.70
C TYR A 153 19.74 -23.82 36.24
N ASP A 154 19.45 -22.52 36.17
CA ASP A 154 18.18 -21.96 36.62
C ASP A 154 17.24 -21.72 35.43
N ILE A 155 16.20 -22.56 35.33
CA ILE A 155 15.17 -22.46 34.28
C ILE A 155 14.37 -21.15 34.35
N SER A 156 14.25 -20.53 35.53
CA SER A 156 13.41 -19.33 35.70
C SER A 156 14.03 -18.07 35.08
N LYS A 157 15.35 -18.06 34.87
CA LYS A 157 16.07 -17.00 34.16
C LYS A 157 16.17 -17.23 32.65
N PHE A 158 15.63 -18.36 32.16
CA PHE A 158 15.54 -18.63 30.75
C PHE A 158 14.42 -17.79 30.15
N ASP A 159 14.77 -16.82 29.31
CA ASP A 159 13.76 -16.20 28.47
C ASP A 159 13.23 -17.25 27.49
N THR A 160 11.99 -17.67 27.72
CA THR A 160 11.32 -18.63 26.83
C THR A 160 11.19 -18.09 25.40
N ASN A 161 11.46 -16.81 25.11
CA ASN A 161 11.38 -16.21 23.78
C ASN A 161 12.56 -16.47 22.83
N SER A 162 13.44 -17.43 23.10
CA SER A 162 14.56 -17.76 22.19
C SER A 162 14.16 -18.55 20.92
N PHE A 163 13.17 -18.05 20.18
CA PHE A 163 13.09 -18.16 18.72
C PHE A 163 13.37 -16.74 18.20
N ASN A 164 14.63 -16.34 18.11
CA ASN A 164 14.96 -15.07 17.49
C ASN A 164 14.78 -15.16 15.97
N ASP A 165 14.77 -14.01 15.29
CA ASP A 165 14.53 -13.94 13.83
C ASP A 165 15.53 -14.82 13.03
N ASP A 166 16.77 -14.93 13.52
CA ASP A 166 17.79 -15.83 12.95
C ASP A 166 17.43 -17.31 13.07
N PHE A 167 16.89 -17.73 14.20
CA PHE A 167 16.43 -19.09 14.42
C PHE A 167 15.27 -19.43 13.49
N GLU A 168 14.31 -18.51 13.36
CA GLU A 168 13.16 -18.65 12.46
C GLU A 168 13.61 -18.72 10.99
N LEU A 169 14.52 -17.85 10.58
CA LEU A 169 15.07 -17.84 9.23
C LEU A 169 15.81 -19.15 8.90
N ASN A 170 16.62 -19.65 9.84
CA ASN A 170 17.33 -20.92 9.67
C ASN A 170 16.39 -22.13 9.63
N LEU A 171 15.35 -22.14 10.47
CA LEU A 171 14.32 -23.17 10.43
C LEU A 171 13.55 -23.15 9.11
N LYS A 172 13.11 -21.97 8.66
CA LYS A 172 12.42 -21.80 7.37
C LYS A 172 13.28 -22.27 6.21
N ARG A 173 14.59 -21.96 6.22
CA ARG A 173 15.56 -22.47 5.22
C ARG A 173 15.67 -23.99 5.25
N ALA A 174 15.76 -24.59 6.43
CA ALA A 174 15.86 -26.05 6.58
C ALA A 174 14.58 -26.78 6.12
N LEU A 175 13.41 -26.13 6.22
CA LEU A 175 12.12 -26.69 5.80
C LEU A 175 11.82 -26.49 4.30
N ILE A 176 12.67 -25.77 3.54
CA ILE A 176 12.48 -25.54 2.09
C ILE A 176 12.11 -26.81 1.30
N PRO A 177 12.74 -27.99 1.52
CA PRO A 177 12.41 -29.21 0.78
C PRO A 177 10.95 -29.67 0.96
N PHE A 178 10.30 -29.32 2.07
CA PHE A 178 8.92 -29.72 2.41
C PHE A 178 8.00 -28.52 2.68
N LYS A 179 8.37 -27.32 2.18
CA LYS A 179 7.65 -26.06 2.46
C LYS A 179 6.18 -26.05 2.03
N ASN A 180 5.80 -26.91 1.08
CA ASN A 180 4.44 -27.01 0.57
C ASN A 180 3.53 -27.88 1.45
N VAL A 181 4.11 -28.65 2.37
CA VAL A 181 3.41 -29.66 3.20
C VAL A 181 3.55 -29.36 4.69
N ILE A 182 4.66 -28.74 5.09
CA ILE A 182 4.99 -28.43 6.48
C ILE A 182 4.85 -26.93 6.72
N GLU A 183 3.95 -26.57 7.63
CA GLU A 183 3.70 -25.20 8.08
C GLU A 183 4.30 -24.98 9.48
N PHE A 184 5.05 -23.89 9.64
CA PHE A 184 5.61 -23.49 10.93
C PHE A 184 4.84 -22.29 11.49
N ASN A 185 4.28 -22.44 12.69
CA ASN A 185 3.63 -21.37 13.43
C ASN A 185 4.56 -20.88 14.56
N PRO A 186 5.14 -19.66 14.44
CA PRO A 186 6.09 -19.14 15.41
C PRO A 186 5.42 -18.77 16.75
N VAL A 187 4.15 -18.33 16.71
CA VAL A 187 3.39 -17.92 17.91
C VAL A 187 3.08 -19.12 18.79
N THR A 188 2.58 -20.21 18.20
CA THR A 188 2.24 -21.43 18.94
C THR A 188 3.42 -22.38 19.10
N ARG A 189 4.58 -22.06 18.50
CA ARG A 189 5.81 -22.86 18.45
C ARG A 189 5.52 -24.29 18.01
N SER A 190 4.74 -24.42 16.94
CA SER A 190 4.30 -25.70 16.44
C SER A 190 4.58 -25.84 14.96
N ILE A 191 4.96 -27.04 14.56
CA ILE A 191 5.00 -27.46 13.16
C ILE A 191 3.76 -28.32 12.90
N SER A 192 2.99 -27.98 11.87
CA SER A 192 1.86 -28.78 11.41
C SER A 192 2.09 -29.27 10.00
N PHE A 193 1.63 -30.48 9.71
CA PHE A 193 1.66 -31.04 8.38
C PHE A 193 0.50 -32.01 8.19
N ASP A 194 0.06 -32.11 6.94
CA ASP A 194 -1.00 -33.01 6.52
C ASP A 194 -0.38 -34.27 5.90
N PHE A 195 -0.99 -35.43 6.12
CA PHE A 195 -0.57 -36.71 5.58
C PHE A 195 -1.78 -37.62 5.34
N GLU A 196 -1.66 -38.50 4.35
CA GLU A 196 -2.72 -39.42 3.93
C GLU A 196 -2.36 -40.86 4.31
N THR A 197 -1.06 -41.19 4.28
CA THR A 197 -0.55 -42.52 4.62
C THR A 197 0.35 -42.53 5.85
N LYS A 198 0.46 -43.69 6.50
CA LYS A 198 1.39 -43.88 7.63
C LYS A 198 2.86 -43.70 7.19
N GLU A 199 3.18 -44.05 5.96
CA GLU A 199 4.52 -43.93 5.37
C GLU A 199 4.95 -42.47 5.20
N GLU A 200 4.02 -41.60 4.79
CA GLU A 200 4.24 -40.14 4.75
C GLU A 200 4.48 -39.56 6.14
N LEU A 201 3.65 -39.93 7.12
CA LEU A 201 3.82 -39.52 8.52
C LEU A 201 5.20 -39.91 9.06
N GLU A 202 5.64 -41.13 8.78
CA GLU A 202 6.95 -41.61 9.19
C GLU A 202 8.09 -40.88 8.49
N THR A 203 7.94 -40.57 7.21
CA THR A 203 8.92 -39.82 6.42
C THR A 203 9.10 -38.41 6.95
N TYR A 204 8.01 -37.67 7.16
CA TYR A 204 8.05 -36.30 7.69
C TYR A 204 8.56 -36.29 9.13
N SER A 205 8.15 -37.25 9.95
CA SER A 205 8.63 -37.38 11.33
C SER A 205 10.13 -37.70 11.40
N LYS A 206 10.66 -38.55 10.51
CA LYS A 206 12.10 -38.85 10.42
C LYS A 206 12.88 -37.62 9.96
N PHE A 207 12.38 -36.89 8.96
CA PHE A 207 12.99 -35.65 8.50
C PHE A 207 13.07 -34.60 9.61
N LEU A 208 11.96 -34.32 10.29
CA LEU A 208 11.93 -33.33 11.38
C LEU A 208 12.84 -33.72 12.55
N LYS A 209 12.97 -35.01 12.86
CA LYS A 209 13.95 -35.50 13.84
C LYS A 209 15.38 -35.34 13.35
N SER A 210 15.65 -35.53 12.06
CA SER A 210 16.99 -35.40 11.47
C SER A 210 17.55 -33.97 11.55
N LEU A 211 16.68 -32.97 11.64
CA LEU A 211 17.08 -31.57 11.81
C LEU A 211 17.84 -31.35 13.13
N ASN A 212 17.61 -32.18 14.16
CA ASN A 212 18.28 -32.09 15.47
C ASN A 212 18.21 -30.70 16.14
N MET A 213 17.19 -29.90 15.85
CA MET A 213 17.05 -28.53 16.35
C MET A 213 16.04 -28.37 17.51
N PHE A 214 15.27 -29.42 17.83
CA PHE A 214 14.15 -29.35 18.77
C PHE A 214 13.93 -30.66 19.52
N GLN A 215 13.20 -30.59 20.63
CA GLN A 215 12.64 -31.77 21.29
C GLN A 215 11.14 -31.89 21.05
N THR A 216 10.70 -33.07 20.61
CA THR A 216 9.27 -33.44 20.57
C THR A 216 8.84 -34.00 21.92
N ILE A 217 7.78 -33.43 22.51
CA ILE A 217 7.27 -33.87 23.82
C ILE A 217 6.54 -35.22 23.71
N ILE A 218 5.71 -35.39 22.66
CA ILE A 218 4.98 -36.62 22.35
C ILE A 218 5.17 -36.90 20.86
N ALA A 219 5.65 -38.09 20.51
CA ALA A 219 5.88 -38.46 19.12
C ALA A 219 4.54 -38.67 18.36
N PRO A 220 4.46 -38.36 17.06
CA PRO A 220 3.25 -38.64 16.27
C PRO A 220 2.89 -40.12 16.24
N THR A 221 3.86 -41.01 16.44
CA THR A 221 3.67 -42.46 16.53
C THR A 221 3.25 -42.94 17.93
N HIS A 222 3.18 -42.03 18.92
CA HIS A 222 2.85 -42.38 20.30
C HIS A 222 1.32 -42.55 20.47
N PRO A 223 0.83 -43.56 21.20
CA PRO A 223 -0.61 -43.83 21.34
C PRO A 223 -1.44 -42.68 21.93
N ALA A 224 -0.81 -41.86 22.79
CA ALA A 224 -1.45 -40.68 23.40
C ALA A 224 -1.47 -39.44 22.49
N PHE A 225 -0.87 -39.50 21.30
CA PHE A 225 -0.86 -38.41 20.34
C PHE A 225 -2.22 -38.28 19.66
N LYS A 226 -2.81 -37.09 19.70
CA LYS A 226 -4.15 -36.84 19.13
C LYS A 226 -4.02 -36.28 17.72
N PHE A 227 -4.56 -37.00 16.74
CA PHE A 227 -4.67 -36.53 15.36
C PHE A 227 -5.91 -35.67 15.17
N LYS A 228 -5.82 -34.70 14.24
CA LYS A 228 -6.98 -33.94 13.80
C LYS A 228 -7.33 -34.38 12.39
N VAL A 229 -8.51 -34.97 12.19
CA VAL A 229 -9.00 -35.34 10.86
C VAL A 229 -9.60 -34.09 10.22
N LYS A 230 -9.04 -33.63 9.11
CA LYS A 230 -9.65 -32.58 8.30
C LYS A 230 -10.64 -33.25 7.37
N THR A 231 -11.91 -32.90 7.51
CA THR A 231 -12.93 -33.20 6.50
C THR A 231 -13.26 -31.90 5.81
N ASN A 232 -13.01 -31.81 4.50
CA ASN A 232 -13.41 -30.66 3.70
C ASN A 232 -14.92 -30.70 3.46
N PHE A 233 -15.69 -30.42 4.51
CA PHE A 233 -16.95 -29.75 4.30
C PHE A 233 -16.62 -28.35 3.80
N ILE A 234 -17.38 -27.84 2.82
CA ILE A 234 -17.42 -26.39 2.54
C ILE A 234 -17.82 -25.73 3.86
N ALA A 235 -16.82 -25.32 4.64
CA ALA A 235 -17.02 -24.87 6.00
C ALA A 235 -17.67 -23.49 5.93
N LYS A 236 -18.97 -23.42 6.29
CA LYS A 236 -19.55 -22.14 6.69
C LYS A 236 -18.73 -21.66 7.90
N LYS A 237 -17.91 -20.62 7.70
CA LYS A 237 -17.14 -19.99 8.77
C LYS A 237 -18.04 -19.79 9.99
N THR A 238 -17.58 -20.18 11.18
CA THR A 238 -18.35 -19.95 12.40
C THR A 238 -18.60 -18.46 12.58
N GLN A 239 -19.70 -18.06 13.24
CA GLN A 239 -19.97 -16.64 13.52
C GLN A 239 -18.80 -15.95 14.23
N LYS A 240 -18.07 -16.68 15.08
CA LYS A 240 -16.87 -16.20 15.75
C LYS A 240 -15.72 -15.93 14.76
N GLN A 241 -15.45 -16.86 13.84
CA GLN A 241 -14.43 -16.65 12.81
C GLN A 241 -14.82 -15.53 11.84
N LEU A 242 -16.09 -15.48 11.40
CA LEU A 242 -16.61 -14.37 10.59
C LEU A 242 -16.45 -13.02 11.29
N PHE A 243 -16.70 -12.97 12.60
CA PHE A 243 -16.50 -11.76 13.39
C PHE A 243 -15.04 -11.32 13.40
N TYR A 244 -14.09 -12.22 13.73
CA TYR A 244 -12.67 -11.87 13.77
C TYR A 244 -12.08 -11.55 12.39
N ASP A 245 -12.54 -12.23 11.33
CA ASP A 245 -12.16 -11.88 9.96
C ASP A 245 -12.64 -10.48 9.59
N LYS A 246 -13.89 -10.13 9.91
CA LYS A 246 -14.42 -8.77 9.70
C LYS A 246 -13.67 -7.75 10.55
N LEU A 247 -13.39 -8.07 11.81
CA LEU A 247 -12.62 -7.22 12.73
C LEU A 247 -11.19 -6.97 12.21
N SER A 248 -10.56 -7.98 11.63
CA SER A 248 -9.24 -7.87 11.02
C SER A 248 -9.26 -7.00 9.76
N LYS A 249 -10.30 -7.13 8.93
CA LYS A 249 -10.47 -6.31 7.72
C LYS A 249 -10.78 -4.84 8.00
N LEU A 250 -11.37 -4.55 9.16
CA LEU A 250 -11.70 -3.19 9.62
C LEU A 250 -10.65 -2.62 10.59
N LYS A 251 -9.48 -3.26 10.72
CA LYS A 251 -8.39 -2.76 11.57
C LYS A 251 -8.04 -1.34 11.13
N GLY A 252 -7.99 -0.39 12.08
CA GLY A 252 -7.61 1.00 11.78
C GLY A 252 -8.74 1.85 11.18
N ALA A 253 -9.81 1.24 10.68
CA ALA A 253 -10.93 1.96 10.08
C ALA A 253 -11.55 2.96 11.06
N GLU A 254 -11.93 4.12 10.56
CA GLU A 254 -12.65 5.14 11.30
C GLU A 254 -14.08 4.66 11.63
N PHE A 255 -14.55 4.94 12.84
CA PHE A 255 -15.92 4.69 13.23
C PHE A 255 -16.62 6.00 13.60
N VAL A 256 -17.91 6.05 13.29
CA VAL A 256 -18.79 7.19 13.52
C VAL A 256 -20.06 6.76 14.24
N SER A 257 -20.71 7.71 14.88
CA SER A 257 -21.92 7.51 15.68
C SER A 257 -22.83 8.75 15.66
N ASP A 258 -24.06 8.62 16.15
CA ASP A 258 -25.12 9.63 16.14
C ASP A 258 -25.06 10.63 17.31
N LEU A 259 -23.85 10.89 17.82
CA LEU A 259 -23.55 11.60 19.07
C LEU A 259 -24.25 12.96 19.26
N ASN A 260 -24.66 13.63 18.16
CA ASN A 260 -25.29 14.95 18.19
C ASN A 260 -26.42 15.13 17.16
N MET A 261 -27.39 14.20 17.09
CA MET A 261 -28.68 14.58 16.49
C MET A 261 -29.28 15.73 17.30
N LYS A 262 -29.33 16.95 16.74
CA LYS A 262 -30.17 18.02 17.27
C LYS A 262 -31.58 17.45 17.38
N SER A 263 -32.07 17.29 18.61
CA SER A 263 -33.47 16.95 18.87
C SER A 263 -34.31 18.14 18.42
N GLY A 264 -34.83 18.09 17.19
CA GLY A 264 -35.55 19.23 16.63
C GLY A 264 -35.84 19.14 15.15
N SER A 265 -36.60 18.13 14.73
CA SER A 265 -37.64 18.31 13.71
C SER A 265 -38.62 17.15 13.88
N THR A 266 -39.63 17.36 14.72
CA THR A 266 -40.90 16.65 14.61
C THR A 266 -41.36 16.79 13.16
N VAL A 267 -41.38 15.67 12.45
CA VAL A 267 -42.12 15.56 11.20
C VAL A 267 -43.59 15.57 11.63
N GLU A 268 -44.19 16.75 11.68
CA GLU A 268 -45.64 16.83 11.58
C GLU A 268 -45.98 16.50 10.13
N ASP A 269 -46.62 15.35 9.95
CA ASP A 269 -47.22 14.94 8.69
C ASP A 269 -48.25 16.01 8.27
N THR A 270 -47.82 16.92 7.41
CA THR A 270 -48.72 17.74 6.59
C THR A 270 -48.53 17.30 5.15
N GLU A 271 -49.53 16.57 4.67
CA GLU A 271 -49.69 16.25 3.26
C GLU A 271 -49.84 17.56 2.47
N GLU A 272 -48.81 17.96 1.73
CA GLU A 272 -49.00 18.65 0.45
C GLU A 272 -47.72 18.60 -0.41
N LEU A 273 -47.91 18.14 -1.65
CA LEU A 273 -46.89 18.04 -2.69
C LEU A 273 -46.22 19.40 -2.95
N THR A 274 -44.88 19.43 -3.01
CA THR A 274 -44.09 19.84 -4.21
C THR A 274 -42.59 19.94 -3.89
N THR A 275 -41.78 19.29 -4.73
CA THR A 275 -40.29 19.24 -4.77
C THR A 275 -39.58 18.46 -3.65
N PRO A 276 -38.75 17.45 -3.98
CA PRO A 276 -37.97 16.74 -2.97
C PRO A 276 -36.82 17.64 -2.50
N LYS A 277 -37.03 18.39 -1.41
CA LYS A 277 -35.93 18.94 -0.63
C LYS A 277 -35.10 17.76 -0.11
N ARG A 278 -33.84 17.63 -0.56
CA ARG A 278 -32.87 16.67 -0.02
C ARG A 278 -32.93 16.73 1.52
N ALA A 279 -33.38 15.66 2.15
CA ALA A 279 -33.25 15.50 3.60
C ALA A 279 -31.77 15.67 3.96
N LYS A 280 -31.44 16.63 4.85
CA LYS A 280 -30.08 16.75 5.39
C LYS A 280 -29.76 15.43 6.07
N ARG A 281 -28.76 14.70 5.56
CA ARG A 281 -28.28 13.48 6.20
C ARG A 281 -27.86 13.81 7.65
N PRO A 282 -28.12 12.93 8.63
CA PRO A 282 -27.65 13.14 9.98
C PRO A 282 -26.12 13.25 9.97
N GLU A 283 -25.60 14.29 10.61
CA GLU A 283 -24.17 14.55 10.72
C GLU A 283 -23.59 13.54 11.73
N LEU A 284 -22.93 12.50 11.21
CA LEU A 284 -22.34 11.44 12.02
C LEU A 284 -21.01 11.93 12.59
N GLN A 285 -20.81 11.73 13.88
CA GLN A 285 -19.64 12.23 14.59
C GLN A 285 -18.62 11.11 14.78
N PHE A 286 -17.35 11.42 14.50
CA PHE A 286 -16.24 10.51 14.68
C PHE A 286 -16.08 10.13 16.16
N ILE A 287 -15.84 8.83 16.43
CA ILE A 287 -15.64 8.31 17.79
C ILE A 287 -14.26 7.67 18.01
N GLY A 288 -13.49 7.44 16.93
CA GLY A 288 -12.17 6.81 16.98
C GLY A 288 -11.96 5.74 15.91
N ASN A 289 -10.70 5.33 15.73
CA ASN A 289 -10.27 4.27 14.83
C ASN A 289 -10.30 2.92 15.53
N LEU A 290 -10.74 1.86 14.86
CA LEU A 290 -10.90 0.54 15.46
C LEU A 290 -9.55 -0.11 15.80
N ASN A 291 -9.34 -0.37 17.10
CA ASN A 291 -8.25 -1.22 17.56
C ASN A 291 -8.71 -2.69 17.54
N SER A 292 -8.45 -3.38 16.43
CA SER A 292 -8.85 -4.78 16.26
C SER A 292 -8.18 -5.73 17.26
N ARG A 293 -6.94 -5.45 17.69
CA ARG A 293 -6.20 -6.27 18.68
C ARG A 293 -6.83 -6.21 20.07
N SER A 294 -7.36 -5.06 20.45
CA SER A 294 -8.02 -4.84 21.75
C SER A 294 -9.54 -4.98 21.69
N SER A 295 -10.10 -5.36 20.53
CA SER A 295 -11.54 -5.58 20.32
C SER A 295 -11.91 -7.07 20.34
N ASN A 296 -13.14 -7.38 20.76
CA ASN A 296 -13.68 -8.73 20.79
C ASN A 296 -15.21 -8.71 20.60
N GLN A 297 -15.84 -9.89 20.62
CA GLN A 297 -17.30 -10.03 20.38
C GLN A 297 -18.20 -9.25 21.35
N LYS A 298 -17.69 -8.87 22.53
CA LYS A 298 -18.44 -8.12 23.56
C LYS A 298 -18.09 -6.64 23.62
N LYS A 299 -16.91 -6.25 23.13
CA LYS A 299 -16.38 -4.89 23.26
C LYS A 299 -15.58 -4.51 22.02
N LEU A 300 -15.93 -3.38 21.41
CA LEU A 300 -15.07 -2.70 20.45
C LEU A 300 -14.25 -1.64 21.19
N THR A 301 -12.97 -1.56 20.87
CA THR A 301 -12.04 -0.59 21.44
C THR A 301 -11.60 0.34 20.32
N PHE A 302 -11.76 1.65 20.52
CA PHE A 302 -11.37 2.68 19.58
C PHE A 302 -10.18 3.49 20.13
N TYR A 303 -9.29 3.92 19.25
CA TYR A 303 -8.23 4.88 19.55
C TYR A 303 -8.57 6.22 18.91
N ILE A 304 -8.36 7.30 19.65
CA ILE A 304 -8.60 8.67 19.17
C ILE A 304 -7.23 9.31 18.96
N PRO A 305 -6.87 9.67 17.71
CA PRO A 305 -5.64 10.41 17.44
C PRO A 305 -5.66 11.75 18.17
N SER A 306 -4.54 12.18 18.74
CA SER A 306 -4.41 13.47 19.44
C SER A 306 -3.10 14.22 19.13
N PHE A 307 -2.38 13.77 18.10
CA PHE A 307 -1.06 14.28 17.75
C PHE A 307 -1.14 15.67 17.08
N PHE A 308 -2.10 15.88 16.18
CA PHE A 308 -2.24 17.13 15.42
C PHE A 308 -3.28 18.10 16.00
N PRO A 309 -3.17 19.42 15.76
CA PRO A 309 -4.10 20.41 16.31
C PRO A 309 -5.58 20.15 15.98
N ASN A 310 -5.89 19.80 14.73
CA ASN A 310 -7.24 19.41 14.28
C ASN A 310 -7.76 18.11 14.94
N GLN A 311 -6.86 17.20 15.31
CA GLN A 311 -7.20 15.97 16.02
C GLN A 311 -7.47 16.20 17.51
N LYS A 312 -6.85 17.23 18.10
CA LYS A 312 -7.13 17.63 19.49
C LYS A 312 -8.56 18.15 19.64
N GLU A 313 -9.06 18.94 18.69
CA GLU A 313 -10.46 19.40 18.69
C GLU A 313 -11.44 18.22 18.63
N ILE A 314 -11.15 17.21 17.80
CA ILE A 314 -11.96 15.99 17.70
C ILE A 314 -11.91 15.20 19.02
N ALA A 315 -10.73 15.06 19.61
CA ALA A 315 -10.56 14.36 20.89
C ALA A 315 -11.28 15.07 22.04
N GLU A 316 -11.26 16.40 22.06
CA GLU A 316 -12.00 17.23 23.02
C GLU A 316 -13.51 17.07 22.84
N ALA A 317 -14.02 17.07 21.60
CA ALA A 317 -15.44 16.86 21.33
C ALA A 317 -15.92 15.46 21.78
N VAL A 318 -15.13 14.41 21.54
CA VAL A 318 -15.45 13.05 22.01
C VAL A 318 -15.36 12.96 23.53
N LYS A 319 -14.38 13.62 24.15
CA LYS A 319 -14.24 13.69 25.60
C LYS A 319 -15.44 14.39 26.25
N GLU A 320 -15.82 15.56 25.75
CA GLU A 320 -16.98 16.31 26.23
C GLU A 320 -18.27 15.49 26.11
N PHE A 321 -18.42 14.73 25.02
CA PHE A 321 -19.54 13.81 24.86
C PHE A 321 -19.56 12.71 25.93
N ILE A 322 -18.43 12.03 26.17
CA ILE A 322 -18.31 10.96 27.19
C ILE A 322 -18.60 11.50 28.59
N GLU A 323 -18.13 12.72 28.89
CA GLU A 323 -18.32 13.39 30.18
C GLU A 323 -19.75 13.94 30.34
N SER A 324 -20.46 14.20 29.23
CA SER A 324 -21.87 14.59 29.26
C SER A 324 -22.78 13.37 29.53
N ALA A 325 -23.90 13.59 30.22
CA ALA A 325 -24.94 12.56 30.44
C ALA A 325 -25.60 12.02 29.14
N LYS A 326 -25.14 12.46 27.96
CA LYS A 326 -25.58 11.99 26.63
C LYS A 326 -24.90 10.67 26.20
N ALA A 327 -23.83 10.22 26.86
CA ALA A 327 -23.15 8.96 26.55
C ALA A 327 -24.08 7.73 26.56
N ASN A 328 -25.16 7.77 27.36
CA ASN A 328 -26.16 6.71 27.45
C ASN A 328 -27.19 6.71 26.29
N LYS A 329 -27.03 7.55 25.26
CA LYS A 329 -27.98 7.70 24.14
C LYS A 329 -27.40 7.36 22.76
N VAL A 330 -26.27 6.66 22.69
CA VAL A 330 -25.72 6.17 21.41
C VAL A 330 -26.64 5.10 20.84
N ASN A 331 -27.27 5.35 19.70
CA ASN A 331 -28.16 4.36 19.07
C ASN A 331 -27.37 3.36 18.23
N PHE A 332 -26.30 3.81 17.58
CA PHE A 332 -25.45 2.92 16.78
C PHE A 332 -24.00 3.41 16.70
N VAL A 333 -23.13 2.44 16.38
CA VAL A 333 -21.73 2.64 16.04
C VAL A 333 -21.47 1.89 14.76
N GLN A 334 -20.96 2.58 13.74
CA GLN A 334 -20.69 1.97 12.44
C GLN A 334 -19.37 2.45 11.86
N ALA A 335 -18.78 1.63 10.98
CA ALA A 335 -17.59 2.03 10.23
C ALA A 335 -17.93 3.18 9.28
N ASN A 336 -17.01 4.14 9.14
CA ASN A 336 -17.12 5.24 8.21
C ASN A 336 -16.83 4.76 6.78
N LEU A 337 -17.79 4.08 6.16
CA LEU A 337 -17.67 3.53 4.81
C LEU A 337 -18.15 4.51 3.73
N LYS A 338 -18.30 5.79 4.05
CA LYS A 338 -18.85 6.80 3.13
C LYS A 338 -18.04 6.87 1.82
N GLY A 339 -16.71 6.80 1.94
CA GLY A 339 -15.80 6.71 0.79
C GLY A 339 -16.04 5.44 -0.04
N ASP A 340 -16.07 4.27 0.61
CA ASP A 340 -16.22 2.98 -0.08
C ASP A 340 -17.59 2.83 -0.76
N GLU A 341 -18.67 3.30 -0.14
CA GLU A 341 -20.01 3.34 -0.74
C GLU A 341 -20.01 4.17 -2.03
N LYS A 342 -19.26 5.27 -2.04
CA LYS A 342 -19.17 6.18 -3.17
C LYS A 342 -18.27 5.64 -4.27
N LYS A 343 -17.12 5.05 -3.92
CA LYS A 343 -16.31 4.26 -4.84
C LYS A 343 -17.17 3.18 -5.50
N ASN A 344 -17.94 2.40 -4.73
CA ASN A 344 -18.88 1.41 -5.28
C ASN A 344 -19.92 2.05 -6.21
N SER A 345 -20.46 3.21 -5.86
CA SER A 345 -21.37 3.95 -6.76
C SER A 345 -20.70 4.31 -8.09
N TRP A 346 -19.43 4.74 -8.08
CA TRP A 346 -18.68 5.05 -9.31
C TRP A 346 -18.38 3.80 -10.12
N LEU A 347 -18.02 2.69 -9.48
CA LEU A 347 -17.80 1.40 -10.15
C LEU A 347 -19.09 0.93 -10.84
N VAL A 348 -20.23 1.04 -10.16
CA VAL A 348 -21.54 0.74 -10.74
C VAL A 348 -21.86 1.69 -11.90
N GLU A 349 -21.52 2.98 -11.79
CA GLU A 349 -21.67 3.94 -12.90
C GLU A 349 -20.84 3.52 -14.11
N ALA A 350 -19.57 3.15 -13.93
CA ALA A 350 -18.70 2.70 -15.01
C ALA A 350 -19.22 1.42 -15.71
N VAL A 351 -19.70 0.45 -14.94
CA VAL A 351 -20.35 -0.75 -15.50
C VAL A 351 -21.65 -0.40 -16.22
N LYS A 352 -22.41 0.59 -15.72
CA LYS A 352 -23.61 1.07 -16.42
C LYS A 352 -23.29 1.73 -17.75
N LYS A 353 -22.18 2.46 -17.88
CA LYS A 353 -21.79 3.06 -19.17
C LYS A 353 -21.62 2.04 -20.27
N ILE A 354 -21.09 0.85 -19.96
CA ILE A 354 -20.91 -0.22 -20.95
C ILE A 354 -22.17 -1.08 -21.14
N THR A 355 -22.98 -1.29 -20.10
CA THR A 355 -24.17 -2.17 -20.17
C THR A 355 -25.46 -1.46 -20.57
N HIS A 356 -25.59 -0.19 -20.21
CA HIS A 356 -26.76 0.67 -20.41
C HIS A 356 -26.29 2.09 -20.80
N PRO A 357 -25.64 2.25 -21.97
CA PRO A 357 -25.15 3.54 -22.41
C PRO A 357 -26.31 4.55 -22.56
N SER A 358 -26.02 5.81 -22.26
CA SER A 358 -26.96 6.92 -22.44
C SER A 358 -26.34 8.05 -23.25
N GLU A 359 -27.18 8.80 -23.96
CA GLU A 359 -26.79 10.03 -24.67
C GLU A 359 -26.56 11.22 -23.73
N ALA A 360 -26.75 11.01 -22.43
CA ALA A 360 -26.34 11.99 -21.44
C ALA A 360 -24.81 12.17 -21.52
N PRO A 361 -24.28 13.38 -21.21
CA PRO A 361 -22.85 13.58 -21.18
C PRO A 361 -22.14 12.62 -20.20
N ASN A 362 -21.02 12.04 -20.62
CA ASN A 362 -20.33 10.93 -19.93
C ASN A 362 -21.16 9.65 -19.72
N GLY A 363 -22.30 9.54 -20.39
CA GLY A 363 -23.28 8.46 -20.22
C GLY A 363 -22.92 7.16 -20.93
N LYS A 364 -21.87 7.16 -21.75
CA LYS A 364 -21.33 6.03 -22.50
C LYS A 364 -19.79 6.10 -22.54
N PRO A 365 -19.09 4.97 -22.74
CA PRO A 365 -17.63 5.00 -22.90
C PRO A 365 -17.22 5.75 -24.17
N VAL A 366 -16.02 6.34 -24.15
CA VAL A 366 -15.43 7.03 -25.31
C VAL A 366 -15.16 6.06 -26.45
N ASN A 367 -14.62 4.88 -26.16
CA ASN A 367 -14.59 3.76 -27.09
C ASN A 367 -15.90 2.96 -26.96
N GLU A 368 -16.79 3.06 -27.95
CA GLU A 368 -18.09 2.38 -27.94
C GLU A 368 -17.97 0.85 -27.96
N SER A 369 -16.87 0.31 -28.50
CA SER A 369 -16.57 -1.13 -28.51
C SER A 369 -15.97 -1.63 -27.19
N LEU A 370 -15.74 -0.77 -26.20
CA LEU A 370 -15.16 -1.13 -24.90
C LEU A 370 -15.89 -2.31 -24.23
N GLY A 371 -17.22 -2.24 -24.20
CA GLY A 371 -18.04 -3.30 -23.62
C GLY A 371 -17.94 -4.63 -24.39
N ASP A 372 -17.80 -4.55 -25.71
CA ASP A 372 -17.70 -5.73 -26.57
C ASP A 372 -16.41 -6.51 -26.32
N PHE A 373 -15.25 -5.84 -26.42
CA PHE A 373 -13.96 -6.54 -26.34
C PHE A 373 -13.49 -6.84 -24.92
N LEU A 374 -14.03 -6.18 -23.89
CA LEU A 374 -13.75 -6.55 -22.50
C LEU A 374 -14.52 -7.80 -22.06
N ILE A 375 -15.71 -8.03 -22.62
CA ILE A 375 -16.50 -9.24 -22.36
C ILE A 375 -16.02 -10.39 -23.26
N ASP A 376 -15.72 -10.09 -24.52
CA ASP A 376 -15.27 -11.05 -25.52
C ASP A 376 -14.07 -10.49 -26.29
N THR A 377 -12.87 -10.90 -25.88
CA THR A 377 -11.60 -10.42 -26.46
C THR A 377 -11.47 -10.71 -27.96
N SER A 378 -12.23 -11.66 -28.51
CA SER A 378 -12.24 -11.94 -29.95
C SER A 378 -12.87 -10.80 -30.78
N LYS A 379 -13.66 -9.92 -30.14
CA LYS A 379 -14.24 -8.73 -30.75
C LYS A 379 -13.29 -7.53 -30.82
N ALA A 380 -12.11 -7.62 -30.18
CA ALA A 380 -11.10 -6.58 -30.29
C ALA A 380 -10.59 -6.51 -31.73
N LYS A 381 -10.49 -5.31 -32.30
CA LYS A 381 -9.89 -5.15 -33.64
C LYS A 381 -8.43 -5.57 -33.59
N SER A 382 -8.06 -6.45 -34.51
CA SER A 382 -6.65 -6.77 -34.73
C SER A 382 -5.90 -5.54 -35.24
N ILE A 383 -4.58 -5.54 -35.09
CA ILE A 383 -3.74 -4.56 -35.76
C ILE A 383 -3.90 -4.81 -37.26
N ASN A 384 -4.58 -3.90 -37.97
CA ASN A 384 -5.00 -4.04 -39.37
C ASN A 384 -3.84 -4.31 -40.35
N ASP A 385 -2.60 -4.06 -39.94
CA ASP A 385 -1.40 -4.17 -40.76
C ASP A 385 -0.23 -4.73 -39.94
N GLU A 386 0.01 -6.04 -40.03
CA GLU A 386 1.12 -6.70 -39.37
C GLU A 386 2.49 -6.15 -39.81
N SER A 387 2.59 -5.53 -41.00
CA SER A 387 3.84 -4.91 -41.44
C SER A 387 4.28 -3.77 -40.52
N LYS A 388 3.36 -3.14 -39.77
CA LYS A 388 3.66 -2.07 -38.80
C LYS A 388 4.36 -2.55 -37.53
N ILE A 389 4.26 -3.84 -37.22
CA ILE A 389 4.85 -4.46 -36.02
C ILE A 389 5.99 -5.44 -36.36
N THR A 390 6.24 -5.65 -37.66
CA THR A 390 7.31 -6.53 -38.15
C THR A 390 8.67 -5.87 -37.98
N GLU A 391 9.64 -6.66 -37.52
CA GLU A 391 11.02 -6.23 -37.39
C GLU A 391 11.64 -5.91 -38.76
N GLY A 392 12.37 -4.80 -38.84
CA GLY A 392 12.95 -4.31 -40.10
C GLY A 392 11.98 -3.57 -41.01
N SER A 393 10.70 -3.41 -40.61
CA SER A 393 9.77 -2.52 -41.30
C SER A 393 10.17 -1.05 -41.20
N GLU A 394 9.62 -0.21 -42.06
CA GLU A 394 9.82 1.24 -42.00
C GLU A 394 9.41 1.80 -40.62
N TYR A 395 8.27 1.35 -40.08
CA TYR A 395 7.77 1.75 -38.75
C TYR A 395 8.71 1.34 -37.62
N TYR A 396 9.29 0.14 -37.70
CA TYR A 396 10.29 -0.32 -36.74
C TYR A 396 11.53 0.57 -36.77
N HIS A 397 12.01 0.94 -37.95
CA HIS A 397 13.14 1.85 -38.11
C HIS A 397 12.82 3.27 -37.64
N GLN A 398 11.60 3.77 -37.89
CA GLN A 398 11.15 5.07 -37.38
C GLN A 398 11.17 5.12 -35.85
N VAL A 399 10.59 4.11 -35.18
CA VAL A 399 10.63 4.02 -33.70
C VAL A 399 12.06 3.89 -33.19
N LYS A 400 12.87 3.01 -33.79
CA LYS A 400 14.27 2.80 -33.39
C LYS A 400 15.13 4.06 -33.56
N ASN A 401 14.90 4.86 -34.61
CA ASN A 401 15.64 6.10 -34.85
C ASN A 401 15.21 7.22 -33.91
N ASN A 402 13.96 7.18 -33.42
CA ASN A 402 13.41 8.16 -32.47
C ASN A 402 13.28 7.59 -31.06
N GLU A 403 14.11 6.61 -30.68
CA GLU A 403 14.03 5.94 -29.38
C GLU A 403 14.57 6.87 -28.28
N LEU A 404 13.71 7.24 -27.32
CA LEU A 404 14.14 8.06 -26.18
C LEU A 404 15.01 7.24 -25.22
N LEU A 405 14.65 5.97 -25.06
CA LEU A 405 15.27 4.99 -24.17
C LEU A 405 15.92 3.88 -24.97
N LYS A 406 17.08 3.36 -24.54
CA LYS A 406 17.66 2.18 -25.19
C LYS A 406 16.78 0.95 -24.92
N LEU A 407 16.05 0.46 -25.93
CA LEU A 407 15.20 -0.73 -25.81
C LEU A 407 15.81 -1.97 -26.44
N ASN A 408 15.44 -3.13 -25.89
CA ASN A 408 15.64 -4.41 -26.57
C ASN A 408 14.54 -4.67 -27.62
N GLU A 409 14.72 -5.70 -28.44
CA GLU A 409 13.79 -6.03 -29.55
C GLU A 409 12.37 -6.33 -29.05
N SER A 410 12.23 -7.08 -27.97
CA SER A 410 10.91 -7.42 -27.39
C SER A 410 10.16 -6.18 -26.89
N GLN A 411 10.88 -5.25 -26.25
CA GLN A 411 10.35 -3.97 -25.78
C GLN A 411 9.96 -3.08 -26.95
N ARG A 412 10.76 -3.01 -28.01
CA ARG A 412 10.45 -2.25 -29.22
C ARG A 412 9.21 -2.79 -29.93
N LYS A 413 9.07 -4.11 -30.02
CA LYS A 413 7.85 -4.75 -30.55
C LYS A 413 6.62 -4.40 -29.70
N ALA A 414 6.78 -4.39 -28.38
CA ALA A 414 5.70 -3.99 -27.45
C ALA A 414 5.30 -2.52 -27.62
N VAL A 415 6.27 -1.62 -27.82
CA VAL A 415 6.00 -0.20 -28.17
C VAL A 415 5.23 -0.11 -29.48
N LEU A 416 5.71 -0.76 -30.55
CA LEU A 416 5.06 -0.76 -31.87
C LEU A 416 3.63 -1.29 -31.81
N ALA A 417 3.40 -2.40 -31.09
CA ALA A 417 2.08 -2.96 -30.90
C ALA A 417 1.14 -1.98 -30.16
N SER A 418 1.65 -1.24 -29.18
CA SER A 418 0.85 -0.29 -28.39
C SER A 418 0.46 0.96 -29.20
N ILE A 419 1.40 1.52 -29.96
CA ILE A 419 1.12 2.74 -30.77
C ILE A 419 0.24 2.47 -32.00
N HIS A 420 0.08 1.21 -32.39
CA HIS A 420 -0.70 0.79 -33.56
C HIS A 420 -1.91 -0.07 -33.20
N CYS A 421 -2.19 -0.31 -31.92
CA CYS A 421 -3.44 -0.93 -31.50
C CYS A 421 -4.61 0.02 -31.75
N SER A 422 -5.76 -0.54 -32.14
CA SER A 422 -6.98 0.25 -32.37
C SER A 422 -7.94 0.25 -31.17
N ASP A 423 -7.84 -0.76 -30.30
CA ASP A 423 -8.72 -0.92 -29.15
C ASP A 423 -7.91 -1.15 -27.87
N LEU A 424 -7.13 -2.24 -27.83
CA LEU A 424 -6.43 -2.68 -26.63
C LEU A 424 -5.05 -3.29 -26.94
N ALA A 425 -4.02 -2.85 -26.21
CA ALA A 425 -2.71 -3.50 -26.13
C ALA A 425 -2.45 -4.02 -24.71
N LEU A 426 -2.02 -5.29 -24.60
CA LEU A 426 -1.61 -5.89 -23.32
C LEU A 426 -0.08 -6.05 -23.28
N LEU A 427 0.55 -5.38 -22.32
CA LEU A 427 1.99 -5.44 -22.08
C LEU A 427 2.27 -6.41 -20.94
N GLN A 428 2.81 -7.58 -21.28
CA GLN A 428 3.08 -8.64 -20.31
C GLN A 428 4.59 -8.79 -20.07
N GLY A 429 4.99 -8.86 -18.79
CA GLY A 429 6.38 -9.20 -18.46
C GLY A 429 6.60 -9.53 -16.98
N PRO A 430 7.57 -10.40 -16.65
CA PRO A 430 8.02 -10.63 -15.27
C PRO A 430 8.43 -9.35 -14.52
N PRO A 431 8.51 -9.35 -13.18
CA PRO A 431 9.09 -8.25 -12.41
C PRO A 431 10.50 -7.89 -12.91
N GLY A 432 10.84 -6.59 -12.94
CA GLY A 432 12.18 -6.12 -13.36
C GLY A 432 12.44 -6.06 -14.87
N THR A 433 11.48 -6.42 -15.73
CA THR A 433 11.64 -6.42 -17.21
C THR A 433 11.54 -5.05 -17.89
N GLY A 434 11.44 -3.97 -17.11
CA GLY A 434 11.37 -2.60 -17.62
C GLY A 434 10.02 -2.23 -18.25
N LYS A 435 8.89 -2.73 -17.74
CA LYS A 435 7.55 -2.35 -18.23
C LYS A 435 7.31 -0.83 -18.14
N THR A 436 7.68 -0.20 -17.03
CA THR A 436 7.61 1.26 -16.88
C THR A 436 8.52 1.99 -17.88
N THR A 437 9.64 1.40 -18.28
CA THR A 437 10.49 1.90 -19.39
C THR A 437 9.74 1.83 -20.72
N VAL A 438 9.03 0.72 -21.00
CA VAL A 438 8.20 0.58 -22.20
C VAL A 438 7.07 1.60 -22.21
N ILE A 439 6.39 1.81 -21.07
CA ILE A 439 5.34 2.84 -20.92
C ILE A 439 5.90 4.24 -21.24
N ALA A 440 7.05 4.59 -20.66
CA ALA A 440 7.67 5.88 -20.92
C ALA A 440 8.03 6.06 -22.41
N GLU A 441 8.50 5.01 -23.08
CA GLU A 441 8.74 5.05 -24.52
C GLU A 441 7.45 5.18 -25.33
N ILE A 442 6.37 4.45 -24.98
CA ILE A 442 5.06 4.56 -25.66
C ILE A 442 4.56 6.02 -25.61
N ILE A 443 4.60 6.61 -24.42
CA ILE A 443 4.21 8.01 -24.20
C ILE A 443 5.04 8.95 -25.07
N TRP A 444 6.36 8.78 -25.10
CA TRP A 444 7.25 9.56 -25.95
C TRP A 444 6.93 9.41 -27.44
N GLN A 445 6.69 8.19 -27.92
CA GLN A 445 6.37 7.91 -29.32
C GLN A 445 5.00 8.49 -29.72
N MET A 446 4.04 8.60 -28.81
CA MET A 446 2.75 9.27 -29.06
C MET A 446 2.92 10.79 -29.09
N ILE A 447 3.52 11.37 -28.05
CA ILE A 447 3.67 12.83 -27.90
C ILE A 447 4.62 13.44 -28.93
N SER A 448 5.66 12.71 -29.33
CA SER A 448 6.61 13.20 -30.35
C SER A 448 5.98 13.31 -31.74
N ARG A 449 4.92 12.53 -32.02
CA ARG A 449 4.14 12.59 -33.27
C ARG A 449 3.02 13.62 -33.21
N ASP A 450 2.26 13.62 -32.11
CA ASP A 450 1.25 14.63 -31.84
C ASP A 450 1.43 15.21 -30.43
N PRO A 451 2.04 16.41 -30.31
CA PRO A 451 2.23 17.07 -29.02
C PRO A 451 0.93 17.40 -28.26
N LYS A 452 -0.23 17.35 -28.94
CA LYS A 452 -1.55 17.59 -28.34
C LYS A 452 -2.23 16.31 -27.86
N HIS A 453 -1.69 15.13 -28.18
CA HIS A 453 -2.22 13.82 -27.78
C HIS A 453 -2.38 13.75 -26.26
N LYS A 454 -3.59 13.47 -25.77
CA LYS A 454 -3.90 13.44 -24.34
C LYS A 454 -3.86 12.01 -23.80
N ILE A 455 -3.03 11.79 -22.80
CA ILE A 455 -2.83 10.49 -22.16
C ILE A 455 -3.30 10.53 -20.71
N LEU A 456 -4.13 9.57 -20.31
CA LEU A 456 -4.40 9.28 -18.90
C LEU A 456 -3.49 8.14 -18.44
N LEU A 457 -2.53 8.45 -17.57
CA LEU A 457 -1.66 7.48 -16.93
C LEU A 457 -2.24 7.11 -15.56
N THR A 458 -2.59 5.83 -15.39
CA THR A 458 -3.31 5.36 -14.20
C THR A 458 -2.70 4.09 -13.63
N SER A 459 -2.96 3.84 -12.34
CA SER A 459 -2.63 2.59 -11.67
C SER A 459 -3.58 2.36 -10.48
N GLU A 460 -3.48 1.20 -9.84
CA GLU A 460 -4.24 0.89 -8.63
C GLU A 460 -3.81 1.78 -7.46
N ASN A 461 -2.49 1.99 -7.28
CA ASN A 461 -1.93 2.73 -6.16
C ASN A 461 -1.23 4.03 -6.57
N ASN A 462 -1.22 5.01 -5.65
CA ASN A 462 -0.54 6.30 -5.85
C ASN A 462 0.96 6.14 -6.20
N LEU A 463 1.70 5.33 -5.43
CA LEU A 463 3.13 5.06 -5.62
C LEU A 463 3.45 4.58 -7.06
N ALA A 464 2.60 3.74 -7.66
CA ALA A 464 2.83 3.24 -9.01
C ALA A 464 2.66 4.33 -10.08
N VAL A 465 1.67 5.22 -9.91
CA VAL A 465 1.48 6.39 -10.79
C VAL A 465 2.68 7.34 -10.66
N ASP A 466 3.12 7.60 -9.44
CA ASP A 466 4.19 8.54 -9.14
C ASP A 466 5.53 8.03 -9.70
N ASN A 467 5.83 6.74 -9.51
CA ASN A 467 6.97 6.06 -10.14
C ASN A 467 6.93 6.15 -11.66
N ALA A 468 5.77 5.95 -12.29
CA ALA A 468 5.63 6.01 -13.73
C ALA A 468 5.85 7.43 -14.27
N LEU A 469 5.36 8.46 -13.57
CA LEU A 469 5.60 9.86 -13.89
C LEU A 469 7.06 10.28 -13.67
N ASP A 470 7.70 9.86 -12.58
CA ASP A 470 9.12 10.13 -12.37
C ASP A 470 9.97 9.45 -13.44
N ARG A 471 9.69 8.18 -13.72
CA ARG A 471 10.41 7.42 -14.75
C ARG A 471 10.33 8.06 -16.13
N LEU A 472 9.24 8.75 -16.44
CA LEU A 472 9.06 9.45 -17.70
C LEU A 472 9.98 10.69 -17.85
N LEU A 473 10.33 11.35 -16.75
CA LEU A 473 11.04 12.63 -16.76
C LEU A 473 12.45 12.59 -16.15
N ASN A 474 12.76 11.54 -15.38
CA ASN A 474 14.03 11.32 -14.68
C ASN A 474 14.80 10.14 -15.30
N ILE A 475 14.92 10.16 -16.61
CA ILE A 475 15.46 9.03 -17.34
C ILE A 475 16.99 9.06 -17.27
N LYS A 476 17.56 8.09 -16.55
CA LYS A 476 18.97 7.74 -16.70
C LYS A 476 19.16 6.97 -18.01
N GLY A 477 20.10 7.41 -18.84
CA GLY A 477 20.37 6.76 -20.13
C GLY A 477 19.48 7.23 -21.29
N VAL A 478 18.89 8.43 -21.18
CA VAL A 478 18.23 9.09 -22.33
C VAL A 478 19.20 9.21 -23.48
N ASN A 479 18.70 9.03 -24.70
CA ASN A 479 19.40 9.42 -25.91
C ASN A 479 19.72 10.94 -25.87
N GLN A 480 21.00 11.30 -25.75
CA GLN A 480 21.46 12.69 -25.59
C GLN A 480 20.92 13.64 -26.67
N THR A 481 20.69 13.15 -27.88
CA THR A 481 20.13 13.94 -28.99
C THR A 481 18.65 14.27 -28.78
N LEU A 482 17.92 13.39 -28.07
CA LEU A 482 16.48 13.52 -27.79
C LEU A 482 16.18 14.08 -26.40
N ALA A 483 17.16 14.16 -25.49
CA ALA A 483 16.98 14.68 -24.13
C ALA A 483 16.33 16.08 -24.09
N ASN A 484 16.63 16.92 -25.09
CA ASN A 484 16.03 18.24 -25.21
C ASN A 484 14.52 18.18 -25.53
N TYR A 485 14.02 17.13 -26.16
CA TYR A 485 12.60 17.06 -26.53
C TYR A 485 11.71 16.57 -25.38
N ILE A 486 12.26 16.16 -24.25
CA ILE A 486 11.50 15.80 -23.04
C ILE A 486 10.56 16.92 -22.57
N THR A 487 10.84 18.19 -22.89
CA THR A 487 9.92 19.32 -22.57
C THR A 487 8.61 19.32 -23.34
N LEU A 488 8.48 18.49 -24.38
CA LEU A 488 7.18 18.26 -25.01
C LEU A 488 6.23 17.59 -24.02
N ILE A 489 6.75 16.72 -23.16
CA ILE A 489 6.03 15.98 -22.13
C ILE A 489 5.74 16.91 -20.95
N LYS A 490 4.46 17.06 -20.60
CA LYS A 490 3.97 17.95 -19.52
C LYS A 490 2.94 17.23 -18.66
N PRO A 491 3.39 16.38 -17.72
CA PRO A 491 2.50 15.68 -16.83
C PRO A 491 1.91 16.58 -15.74
N LEU A 492 0.65 16.33 -15.42
CA LEU A 492 -0.01 16.82 -14.22
C LEU A 492 -0.51 15.63 -13.41
N ARG A 493 -0.31 15.67 -12.10
CA ARG A 493 -0.78 14.66 -11.16
C ARG A 493 -2.00 15.18 -10.43
N PHE A 494 -3.13 14.50 -10.60
CA PHE A 494 -4.36 14.81 -9.88
C PHE A 494 -4.47 13.86 -8.71
N VAL A 495 -4.48 14.41 -7.50
CA VAL A 495 -4.61 13.63 -6.26
C VAL A 495 -5.77 14.15 -5.45
N SER A 496 -6.46 13.27 -4.75
CA SER A 496 -7.37 13.68 -3.69
C SER A 496 -6.58 13.98 -2.41
N LEU A 497 -6.27 15.25 -2.17
CA LEU A 497 -5.54 15.74 -0.98
C LEU A 497 -6.41 15.73 0.27
N GLY A 498 -5.89 15.39 1.46
CA GLY A 498 -6.68 15.39 2.71
C GLY A 498 -7.38 16.71 3.11
N LYS A 499 -7.99 16.74 4.30
CA LYS A 499 -8.70 17.93 4.83
C LYS A 499 -7.76 19.15 4.92
N PRO A 500 -8.27 20.41 4.94
CA PRO A 500 -7.42 21.59 5.06
C PRO A 500 -6.53 21.51 6.30
N GLY A 501 -5.23 21.71 6.13
CA GLY A 501 -4.24 21.58 7.21
C GLY A 501 -3.66 20.17 7.40
N GLU A 502 -4.20 19.14 6.74
CA GLU A 502 -3.46 17.89 6.53
C GLU A 502 -2.43 18.14 5.43
N SER A 503 -1.15 18.03 5.78
CA SER A 503 -0.10 18.18 4.77
C SER A 503 -0.29 17.13 3.67
N SER A 504 -0.19 17.58 2.43
CA SER A 504 -0.20 16.80 1.18
C SER A 504 0.73 15.58 1.19
N LYS A 505 1.66 15.54 2.16
CA LYS A 505 2.73 14.57 2.35
C LYS A 505 2.25 13.15 2.65
N LYS A 506 1.11 12.96 3.32
CA LYS A 506 0.75 11.61 3.81
C LYS A 506 0.28 10.63 2.73
N LYS A 507 0.07 11.07 1.48
CA LYS A 507 -0.54 10.25 0.42
C LYS A 507 0.23 10.20 -0.90
N ILE A 508 1.26 11.02 -1.06
CA ILE A 508 2.01 11.15 -2.31
C ILE A 508 3.48 11.24 -1.95
N ASP A 509 4.29 10.43 -2.61
CA ASP A 509 5.73 10.54 -2.50
C ASP A 509 6.22 11.83 -3.14
N GLU A 510 7.41 12.30 -2.74
CA GLU A 510 8.01 13.52 -3.28
C GLU A 510 8.14 13.47 -4.82
N GLU A 511 8.35 12.27 -5.37
CA GLU A 511 8.42 11.99 -6.80
C GLU A 511 7.12 12.31 -7.55
N GLY A 512 5.96 12.06 -6.94
CA GLY A 512 4.65 12.40 -7.50
C GLY A 512 4.22 13.83 -7.20
N ALA A 513 4.54 14.31 -6.01
CA ALA A 513 4.05 15.59 -5.49
C ALA A 513 4.55 16.79 -6.30
N LYS A 514 5.74 16.72 -6.92
CA LYS A 514 6.24 17.73 -7.87
C LYS A 514 5.36 17.95 -9.09
N TYR A 515 4.57 16.95 -9.49
CA TYR A 515 3.62 17.03 -10.61
C TYR A 515 2.22 17.45 -10.18
N SER A 516 1.96 17.56 -8.87
CA SER A 516 0.62 17.87 -8.38
C SER A 516 0.20 19.29 -8.75
N VAL A 517 -1.08 19.45 -9.13
CA VAL A 517 -1.66 20.76 -9.41
C VAL A 517 -1.49 21.67 -8.19
N ASP A 518 -1.80 21.17 -7.00
CA ASP A 518 -1.78 21.96 -5.78
C ASP A 518 -0.38 22.47 -5.42
N ARG A 519 0.68 21.66 -5.57
CA ARG A 519 2.05 22.15 -5.32
C ARG A 519 2.42 23.27 -6.28
N ILE A 520 2.03 23.16 -7.55
CA ILE A 520 2.29 24.21 -8.55
C ILE A 520 1.52 25.49 -8.19
N MET A 521 0.29 25.37 -7.69
CA MET A 521 -0.51 26.51 -7.28
C MET A 521 0.03 27.17 -5.99
N GLN A 522 0.47 26.37 -5.00
CA GLN A 522 1.13 26.87 -3.79
C GLN A 522 2.47 27.58 -4.09
N TRP A 523 3.21 27.11 -5.09
CA TRP A 523 4.44 27.77 -5.55
C TRP A 523 4.19 29.13 -6.22
N LEU A 524 3.00 29.31 -6.81
CA LEU A 524 2.58 30.61 -7.36
C LEU A 524 2.12 31.57 -6.28
N ASP A 525 1.37 31.05 -5.32
CA ASP A 525 0.72 31.82 -4.27
C ASP A 525 0.72 30.99 -2.98
N GLU A 526 1.55 31.40 -2.01
CA GLU A 526 1.68 30.70 -0.72
C GLU A 526 0.36 30.72 0.08
N THR A 527 -0.58 31.61 -0.26
CA THR A 527 -1.92 31.67 0.35
C THR A 527 -2.92 30.70 -0.28
N TYR A 528 -2.54 29.97 -1.34
CA TYR A 528 -3.42 29.00 -1.99
C TYR A 528 -3.80 27.86 -1.05
N ILE A 529 -5.10 27.69 -0.87
CA ILE A 529 -5.70 26.58 -0.13
C ILE A 529 -6.32 25.61 -1.15
N ALA A 530 -5.85 24.37 -1.13
CA ALA A 530 -6.43 23.32 -1.97
C ALA A 530 -7.92 23.12 -1.64
N GLU A 531 -8.73 22.87 -2.67
CA GLU A 531 -10.13 22.56 -2.44
C GLU A 531 -10.28 21.23 -1.71
N GLU A 532 -11.07 21.21 -0.63
CA GLU A 532 -11.42 19.98 0.08
C GLU A 532 -11.91 18.88 -0.88
N ILE A 533 -11.53 17.65 -0.58
CA ILE A 533 -12.14 16.46 -1.16
C ILE A 533 -13.63 16.46 -0.78
N ASP A 534 -14.47 15.96 -1.67
CA ASP A 534 -15.72 15.34 -1.22
C ASP A 534 -15.40 14.32 -0.11
N GLU A 535 -16.09 14.38 1.03
CA GLU A 535 -16.01 13.36 2.12
C GLU A 535 -16.26 11.90 1.64
N ASP A 536 -16.61 11.76 0.37
CA ASP A 536 -16.94 10.58 -0.40
C ASP A 536 -15.74 9.94 -1.13
N VAL A 537 -14.52 10.49 -1.09
CA VAL A 537 -13.36 9.85 -1.77
C VAL A 537 -12.61 8.92 -0.83
N VAL A 538 -12.42 7.67 -1.28
CA VAL A 538 -11.59 6.68 -0.59
C VAL A 538 -10.14 7.15 -0.57
N THR A 539 -9.60 7.28 0.61
CA THR A 539 -8.19 7.55 0.82
C THR A 539 -7.49 6.21 0.96
N GLU A 540 -6.59 5.87 0.03
CA GLU A 540 -5.75 4.68 0.16
C GLU A 540 -4.93 4.81 1.45
N GLU A 541 -5.18 3.92 2.41
CA GLU A 541 -4.36 3.81 3.62
C GLU A 541 -3.00 3.24 3.18
N SER A 542 -1.96 4.08 3.21
CA SER A 542 -0.59 3.58 3.21
C SER A 542 -0.36 2.88 4.55
N ASP A 543 -0.57 1.56 4.58
CA ASP A 543 -0.05 0.69 5.61
C ASP A 543 1.48 0.71 5.49
N ASP A 544 2.15 1.69 6.10
CA ASP A 544 3.53 1.57 6.53
C ASP A 544 3.85 2.65 7.58
N ASP A 545 4.39 2.21 8.71
CA ASP A 545 4.98 3.02 9.78
C ASP A 545 6.28 3.70 9.28
N PHE A 546 6.20 4.57 8.26
CA PHE A 546 7.32 5.41 7.84
C PHE A 546 7.45 6.62 8.77
N GLU A 547 8.15 6.44 9.89
CA GLU A 547 8.89 7.51 10.54
C GLU A 547 10.23 7.70 9.80
N GLU A 548 10.22 8.42 8.68
CA GLU A 548 11.45 9.06 8.18
C GLU A 548 11.34 10.57 8.36
N ASP A 549 12.47 11.19 8.70
CA ASP A 549 12.62 12.62 8.95
C ASP A 549 11.85 13.44 7.90
N LEU A 550 10.84 14.17 8.36
CA LEU A 550 9.98 15.00 7.52
C LEU A 550 10.78 16.21 7.00
N ASP A 551 11.69 15.99 6.04
CA ASP A 551 12.21 17.07 5.21
C ASP A 551 11.01 17.85 4.66
N VAL A 552 11.04 19.17 4.85
CA VAL A 552 9.99 20.05 4.35
C VAL A 552 10.14 20.10 2.83
N PRO A 553 9.16 19.62 2.03
CA PRO A 553 9.21 19.64 0.59
C PRO A 553 9.41 21.06 0.14
N SER A 554 10.43 21.28 -0.68
CA SER A 554 10.61 22.56 -1.32
C SER A 554 9.48 22.77 -2.33
N LEU A 555 8.68 23.83 -2.16
CA LEU A 555 7.72 24.27 -3.19
C LEU A 555 8.41 24.58 -4.53
N GLU A 556 9.73 24.86 -4.49
CA GLU A 556 10.57 25.06 -5.68
C GLU A 556 10.91 23.75 -6.42
N ASN A 557 10.53 22.60 -5.87
CA ASN A 557 10.57 21.31 -6.56
C ASN A 557 9.20 21.00 -7.18
N ASN A 558 8.92 21.62 -8.33
CA ASN A 558 7.69 21.39 -9.09
C ASN A 558 7.95 21.31 -10.60
N ALA A 559 7.01 20.69 -11.31
CA ALA A 559 7.14 20.36 -12.72
C ALA A 559 7.24 21.58 -13.65
N VAL A 560 6.62 22.70 -13.29
CA VAL A 560 6.70 23.94 -14.07
C VAL A 560 8.09 24.55 -13.93
N GLN A 561 8.63 24.60 -12.71
CA GLN A 561 9.99 25.10 -12.49
C GLN A 561 11.04 24.19 -13.13
N ASP A 562 10.87 22.86 -13.09
CA ASP A 562 11.74 21.94 -13.82
C ASP A 562 11.66 22.16 -15.34
N TRP A 563 10.46 22.43 -15.86
CA TRP A 563 10.27 22.79 -17.27
C TRP A 563 10.96 24.11 -17.62
N MET A 564 10.86 25.14 -16.77
CA MET A 564 11.59 26.40 -16.90
C MET A 564 13.11 26.19 -16.91
N LYS A 565 13.65 25.40 -15.98
CA LYS A 565 15.08 25.03 -15.90
C LYS A 565 15.55 24.35 -17.19
N ARG A 566 14.76 23.42 -17.75
CA ARG A 566 15.08 22.74 -19.03
C ARG A 566 15.06 23.69 -20.23
N ILE A 567 14.18 24.69 -20.23
CA ILE A 567 14.13 25.73 -21.26
C ILE A 567 15.34 26.67 -21.14
N ALA A 568 15.65 27.12 -19.92
CA ALA A 568 16.80 27.97 -19.63
C ALA A 568 18.13 27.27 -20.02
N GLY A 569 18.29 26.00 -19.65
CA GLY A 569 19.45 25.19 -20.01
C GLY A 569 19.66 25.06 -21.52
N ARG A 570 18.57 24.99 -22.30
CA ARG A 570 18.64 24.98 -23.77
C ARG A 570 19.09 26.29 -24.36
N ALA A 571 18.56 27.41 -23.86
CA ALA A 571 18.95 28.73 -24.36
C ALA A 571 20.45 28.99 -24.19
N LYS A 572 21.04 28.49 -23.09
CA LYS A 572 22.50 28.57 -22.84
C LYS A 572 23.34 27.85 -23.90
N ASN A 573 22.84 26.75 -24.47
CA ASN A 573 23.60 25.84 -25.33
C ASN A 573 23.46 26.09 -26.84
N ASN A 574 22.56 27.00 -27.27
CA ASN A 574 22.20 27.11 -28.68
C ASN A 574 23.07 28.09 -29.51
N ASN A 575 23.59 29.19 -28.95
CA ASN A 575 24.42 30.12 -29.73
C ASN A 575 25.34 31.01 -28.83
N PRO A 576 26.68 30.92 -28.97
CA PRO A 576 27.62 31.74 -28.20
C PRO A 576 27.43 33.25 -28.38
N ARG A 577 26.90 33.68 -29.54
CA ARG A 577 26.65 35.08 -29.87
C ARG A 577 25.67 35.76 -28.90
N TYR A 578 24.70 35.01 -28.38
CA TYR A 578 23.67 35.52 -27.48
C TYR A 578 23.89 35.14 -26.02
N ALA A 579 25.00 34.49 -25.69
CA ALA A 579 25.25 33.95 -24.35
C ALA A 579 25.19 35.04 -23.25
N ASN A 580 25.75 36.22 -23.51
CA ASN A 580 25.68 37.34 -22.57
C ASN A 580 24.26 37.90 -22.42
N ALA A 581 23.51 38.02 -23.52
CA ALA A 581 22.13 38.52 -23.50
C ALA A 581 21.16 37.54 -22.82
N LEU A 582 21.43 36.24 -22.93
CA LEU A 582 20.59 35.19 -22.34
C LEU A 582 20.98 34.86 -20.89
N LYS A 583 22.13 35.33 -20.40
CA LYS A 583 22.61 35.04 -19.05
C LYS A 583 21.63 35.50 -17.98
N ASP A 584 21.15 36.73 -18.09
CA ASP A 584 20.21 37.31 -17.11
C ASP A 584 18.86 36.59 -17.15
N TRP A 585 18.39 36.25 -18.36
CA TRP A 585 17.17 35.46 -18.55
C TRP A 585 17.26 34.05 -17.97
N VAL A 586 18.39 33.36 -18.15
CA VAL A 586 18.64 32.03 -17.57
C VAL A 586 18.67 32.10 -16.05
N THR A 587 19.33 33.12 -15.49
CA THR A 587 19.37 33.35 -14.04
C THR A 587 17.97 33.60 -13.47
N GLU A 588 17.19 34.47 -14.11
CA GLU A 588 15.82 34.81 -13.71
C GLU A 588 14.91 33.57 -13.75
N LEU A 589 14.94 32.77 -14.82
CA LEU A 589 14.11 31.56 -14.93
C LEU A 589 14.49 30.45 -13.94
N THR A 590 15.75 30.37 -13.53
CA THR A 590 16.27 29.25 -12.73
C THR A 590 16.14 29.51 -11.24
N TYR A 591 16.45 30.73 -10.78
CA TYR A 591 16.65 31.03 -9.35
C TYR A 591 15.59 31.97 -8.79
N HIS A 592 15.19 33.02 -9.52
CA HIS A 592 14.28 34.05 -9.00
C HIS A 592 13.24 34.48 -10.04
N PRO A 593 12.31 33.59 -10.43
CA PRO A 593 11.30 33.94 -11.41
C PRO A 593 10.29 34.91 -10.81
N LYS A 594 10.09 36.06 -11.47
CA LYS A 594 9.08 37.05 -11.09
C LYS A 594 7.66 36.45 -11.13
N PRO A 595 6.71 36.96 -10.32
CA PRO A 595 5.34 36.44 -10.28
C PRO A 595 4.67 36.33 -11.66
N GLU A 596 4.84 37.32 -12.53
CA GLU A 596 4.24 37.34 -13.87
C GLU A 596 4.82 36.24 -14.77
N ILE A 597 6.12 35.95 -14.62
CA ILE A 597 6.80 34.88 -15.34
C ILE A 597 6.33 33.52 -14.83
N LYS A 598 6.21 33.33 -13.50
CA LYS A 598 5.67 32.10 -12.94
C LYS A 598 4.26 31.82 -13.48
N ILE A 599 3.38 32.83 -13.46
CA ILE A 599 2.02 32.73 -13.99
C ILE A 599 2.03 32.35 -15.47
N LEU A 600 2.84 33.03 -16.30
CA LEU A 600 2.94 32.74 -17.73
C LEU A 600 3.36 31.28 -18.01
N PHE A 601 4.39 30.80 -17.32
CA PHE A 601 4.90 29.45 -17.52
C PHE A 601 3.91 28.40 -17.03
N LYS A 602 3.27 28.61 -15.87
CA LYS A 602 2.20 27.72 -15.38
C LYS A 602 1.03 27.68 -16.35
N GLU A 603 0.63 28.82 -16.90
CA GLU A 603 -0.46 28.91 -17.88
C GLU A 603 -0.16 28.07 -19.12
N LYS A 604 1.03 28.24 -19.69
CA LYS A 604 1.46 27.45 -20.85
C LYS A 604 1.66 25.98 -20.51
N TYR A 605 2.13 25.67 -19.30
CA TYR A 605 2.32 24.29 -18.90
C TYR A 605 0.99 23.52 -18.85
N PHE A 606 -0.03 24.11 -18.23
CA PHE A 606 -1.35 23.48 -18.08
C PHE A 606 -2.10 23.43 -19.42
N GLU A 607 -2.04 24.49 -20.25
CA GLU A 607 -2.66 24.55 -21.58
C GLU A 607 -2.17 23.38 -22.47
N TYR A 608 -0.87 23.13 -22.43
CA TYR A 608 -0.20 22.08 -23.22
C TYR A 608 0.11 20.82 -22.41
N SER A 609 -0.55 20.60 -21.26
CA SER A 609 -0.40 19.37 -20.50
C SER A 609 -0.96 18.21 -21.32
N ASN A 610 -0.16 17.17 -21.55
CA ASN A 610 -0.54 16.02 -22.38
C ASN A 610 -0.65 14.72 -21.60
N ILE A 611 -0.32 14.73 -20.31
CA ILE A 611 -0.38 13.55 -19.46
C ILE A 611 -1.07 13.93 -18.17
N ILE A 612 -2.12 13.19 -17.83
CA ILE A 612 -2.81 13.30 -16.55
C ILE A 612 -2.56 12.01 -15.77
N GLY A 613 -1.94 12.13 -14.59
CA GLY A 613 -1.73 11.04 -13.66
C GLY A 613 -2.83 10.98 -12.60
N SER A 614 -3.46 9.83 -12.44
CA SER A 614 -4.48 9.59 -11.40
C SER A 614 -4.51 8.11 -10.99
N THR A 615 -4.95 7.77 -9.78
CA THR A 615 -5.31 6.37 -9.49
C THR A 615 -6.62 6.00 -10.16
N CYS A 616 -6.89 4.71 -10.35
CA CYS A 616 -8.10 4.21 -11.01
C CYS A 616 -9.35 4.67 -10.25
N SER A 617 -9.35 4.52 -8.93
CA SER A 617 -10.42 4.97 -8.03
C SER A 617 -10.65 6.49 -8.13
N SER A 618 -9.57 7.27 -8.06
CA SER A 618 -9.61 8.73 -8.11
C SER A 618 -10.15 9.25 -9.44
N SER A 619 -9.90 8.57 -10.56
CA SER A 619 -10.40 8.96 -11.89
C SER A 619 -11.93 8.97 -11.98
N GLY A 620 -12.60 8.16 -11.16
CA GLY A 620 -14.07 8.14 -11.04
C GLY A 620 -14.65 9.28 -10.22
N SER A 621 -13.83 9.96 -9.41
CA SER A 621 -14.29 10.95 -8.44
C SER A 621 -14.83 12.23 -9.09
N PRO A 622 -15.83 12.91 -8.48
CA PRO A 622 -16.26 14.23 -8.94
C PRO A 622 -15.13 15.26 -8.93
N THR A 623 -14.19 15.17 -7.97
CA THR A 623 -12.99 16.00 -7.90
C THR A 623 -12.13 15.87 -9.15
N PHE A 624 -11.86 14.64 -9.62
CA PHE A 624 -11.12 14.44 -10.88
C PHE A 624 -11.83 15.10 -12.06
N LYS A 625 -13.15 14.91 -12.18
CA LYS A 625 -13.96 15.56 -13.23
C LYS A 625 -13.82 17.08 -13.15
N ARG A 626 -13.91 17.67 -11.94
CA ARG A 626 -13.79 19.11 -11.69
C ARG A 626 -12.40 19.63 -12.05
N GLU A 627 -11.33 19.02 -11.56
CA GLU A 627 -9.95 19.46 -11.84
C GLU A 627 -9.61 19.36 -13.33
N TYR A 628 -10.02 18.27 -13.99
CA TYR A 628 -9.83 18.13 -15.44
C TYR A 628 -10.58 19.22 -16.22
N SER A 629 -11.81 19.52 -15.80
CA SER A 629 -12.64 20.58 -16.37
C SER A 629 -11.98 21.96 -16.27
N LYS A 630 -11.29 22.26 -15.16
CA LYS A 630 -10.57 23.53 -14.97
C LYS A 630 -9.48 23.74 -16.02
N LEU A 631 -8.81 22.68 -16.48
CA LEU A 631 -7.79 22.78 -17.54
C LEU A 631 -8.38 23.29 -18.85
N GLN A 632 -9.58 22.86 -19.22
CA GLN A 632 -10.24 23.31 -20.46
C GLN A 632 -10.70 24.77 -20.37
N LEU A 633 -11.05 25.23 -19.15
CA LEU A 633 -11.47 26.60 -18.89
C LEU A 633 -10.29 27.60 -18.81
N GLN A 634 -9.06 27.11 -18.87
CA GLN A 634 -7.89 27.95 -18.67
C GLN A 634 -7.75 29.06 -19.71
N LYS A 635 -8.07 28.79 -20.98
CA LYS A 635 -8.06 29.82 -22.03
C LYS A 635 -9.00 30.99 -21.68
N TYR A 636 -10.18 30.69 -21.15
CA TYR A 636 -11.16 31.70 -20.73
C TYR A 636 -10.71 32.45 -19.49
N PHE A 637 -10.13 31.73 -18.52
CA PHE A 637 -9.53 32.34 -17.35
C PHE A 637 -8.42 33.34 -17.70
N ILE A 638 -7.53 32.99 -18.64
CA ILE A 638 -6.45 33.88 -19.10
C ILE A 638 -7.03 35.17 -19.70
N ASN A 639 -8.07 35.05 -20.53
CA ASN A 639 -8.73 36.22 -21.12
C ASN A 639 -9.45 37.07 -20.06
N TYR A 640 -10.04 36.42 -19.06
CA TYR A 640 -10.66 37.08 -17.91
C TYR A 640 -9.65 37.82 -17.02
N TYR A 641 -8.48 37.22 -16.77
CA TYR A 641 -7.39 37.81 -15.99
C TYR A 641 -6.73 38.97 -16.73
N LYS A 642 -6.26 38.76 -17.97
CA LYS A 642 -5.56 39.80 -18.77
C LYS A 642 -6.47 40.95 -19.18
N GLY A 643 -7.76 40.68 -19.40
CA GLY A 643 -8.75 41.70 -19.67
C GLY A 643 -9.25 42.45 -18.43
N GLU A 644 -8.69 42.16 -17.24
CA GLU A 644 -9.08 42.70 -15.94
C GLU A 644 -10.59 42.57 -15.63
N LYS A 645 -11.25 41.57 -16.23
CA LYS A 645 -12.71 41.37 -16.12
C LYS A 645 -13.14 41.00 -14.71
N TYR A 646 -12.20 40.51 -13.89
CA TYR A 646 -12.41 40.25 -12.46
C TYR A 646 -12.79 41.49 -11.65
N LYS A 647 -12.43 42.69 -12.11
CA LYS A 647 -12.83 43.96 -11.46
C LYS A 647 -14.35 44.13 -11.44
N GLU A 648 -15.06 43.62 -12.46
CA GLU A 648 -16.53 43.62 -12.46
C GLU A 648 -17.10 42.69 -11.38
N SER A 649 -16.50 41.52 -11.18
CA SER A 649 -16.93 40.56 -10.16
C SER A 649 -16.66 41.09 -8.75
N ILE A 650 -15.54 41.79 -8.55
CA ILE A 650 -15.26 42.54 -7.32
C ILE A 650 -16.28 43.67 -7.12
N SER A 651 -16.63 44.40 -8.18
CA SER A 651 -17.67 45.44 -8.10
C SER A 651 -19.04 44.87 -7.72
N ASP A 652 -19.41 43.70 -8.25
CA ASP A 652 -20.65 43.02 -7.89
C ASP A 652 -20.65 42.60 -6.41
N ILE A 653 -19.52 42.11 -5.89
CA ILE A 653 -19.35 41.79 -4.47
C ILE A 653 -19.48 43.05 -3.61
N ASN A 654 -18.77 44.13 -3.95
CA ASN A 654 -18.84 45.40 -3.21
C ASN A 654 -20.26 45.97 -3.21
N TYR A 655 -20.98 45.87 -4.33
CA TYR A 655 -22.39 46.24 -4.41
C TYR A 655 -23.25 45.42 -3.44
N GLN A 656 -23.09 44.09 -3.43
CA GLN A 656 -23.81 43.21 -2.49
C GLN A 656 -23.51 43.54 -1.03
N LEU A 657 -22.24 43.79 -0.69
CA LEU A 657 -21.81 44.19 0.65
C LEU A 657 -22.45 45.53 1.06
N SER A 658 -22.44 46.53 0.17
CA SER A 658 -23.06 47.83 0.44
C SER A 658 -24.57 47.74 0.61
N LYS A 659 -25.23 46.90 -0.19
CA LYS A 659 -26.67 46.65 -0.11
C LYS A 659 -27.05 45.94 1.17
N GLY A 660 -26.30 44.91 1.58
CA GLY A 660 -26.48 44.24 2.87
C GLY A 660 -26.33 45.17 4.05
N ALA A 661 -25.38 46.09 4.00
CA ALA A 661 -25.21 47.12 5.03
C ALA A 661 -26.37 48.14 5.07
N LEU A 662 -27.00 48.44 3.93
CA LEU A 662 -28.18 49.32 3.87
C LEU A 662 -29.47 48.62 4.32
N GLU A 663 -29.59 47.32 4.07
CA GLU A 663 -30.76 46.49 4.41
C GLU A 663 -30.64 45.80 5.78
N ASP A 664 -29.58 46.08 6.55
CA ASP A 664 -29.19 45.39 7.79
C ASP A 664 -29.14 43.84 7.66
N ASP A 665 -28.94 43.33 6.44
CA ASP A 665 -28.76 41.89 6.15
C ASP A 665 -27.27 41.53 6.17
N PHE A 666 -26.73 41.35 7.37
CA PHE A 666 -25.34 40.94 7.58
C PHE A 666 -25.05 39.49 7.10
N SER A 667 -26.08 38.70 6.75
CA SER A 667 -25.89 37.35 6.20
C SER A 667 -25.25 37.33 4.81
N ILE A 668 -25.20 38.48 4.13
CA ILE A 668 -24.58 38.60 2.80
C ILE A 668 -23.08 38.35 2.87
N ILE A 669 -22.38 38.86 3.89
CA ILE A 669 -20.96 38.63 4.10
C ILE A 669 -20.71 37.13 4.27
N ASP A 670 -21.45 36.49 5.17
CA ASP A 670 -21.36 35.05 5.40
C ASP A 670 -21.62 34.24 4.12
N LYS A 671 -22.62 34.61 3.32
CA LYS A 671 -22.90 33.95 2.03
C LYS A 671 -21.73 34.06 1.06
N ILE A 672 -21.08 35.23 0.99
CA ILE A 672 -19.93 35.46 0.08
C ILE A 672 -18.69 34.74 0.61
N CYS A 673 -18.38 34.88 1.89
CA CYS A 673 -17.26 34.21 2.57
C CYS A 673 -17.37 32.69 2.47
N ASN A 674 -18.54 32.11 2.75
CA ASN A 674 -18.78 30.67 2.61
C ASN A 674 -18.63 30.19 1.16
N ARG A 675 -19.10 30.99 0.20
CA ARG A 675 -19.00 30.66 -1.23
C ARG A 675 -17.56 30.70 -1.75
N LEU A 676 -16.76 31.66 -1.29
CA LEU A 676 -15.36 31.84 -1.70
C LEU A 676 -14.37 31.10 -0.77
N ARG A 677 -14.84 30.54 0.34
CA ARG A 677 -14.06 29.85 1.38
C ARG A 677 -12.98 30.72 2.02
N ILE A 678 -13.30 31.98 2.28
CA ILE A 678 -12.36 32.99 2.79
C ILE A 678 -12.99 33.66 4.02
N LYS A 679 -12.19 33.96 5.04
CA LYS A 679 -12.65 34.68 6.23
C LYS A 679 -12.99 36.13 5.90
N GLU A 680 -13.90 36.77 6.65
CA GLU A 680 -14.31 38.15 6.37
C GLU A 680 -13.12 39.13 6.30
N ASP A 681 -12.22 39.08 7.28
CA ASP A 681 -11.04 39.96 7.33
C ASP A 681 -10.12 39.79 6.12
N GLU A 682 -10.03 38.57 5.62
CA GLU A 682 -9.22 38.21 4.46
C GLU A 682 -9.91 38.63 3.16
N LEU A 683 -11.22 38.46 3.07
CA LEU A 683 -12.03 38.92 1.93
C LEU A 683 -11.85 40.43 1.70
N ARG A 684 -11.86 41.24 2.76
CA ARG A 684 -11.64 42.69 2.67
C ARG A 684 -10.26 43.05 2.11
N LYS A 685 -9.22 42.29 2.48
CA LYS A 685 -7.87 42.46 1.94
C LYS A 685 -7.80 42.07 0.46
N LEU A 686 -8.32 40.89 0.12
CA LEU A 686 -8.29 40.34 -1.25
C LEU A 686 -9.16 41.11 -2.24
N ILE A 687 -10.21 41.80 -1.79
CA ILE A 687 -10.98 42.73 -2.63
C ILE A 687 -10.15 43.95 -3.02
N THR A 688 -9.25 44.39 -2.14
CA THR A 688 -8.43 45.59 -2.35
C THR A 688 -7.17 45.27 -3.16
N ASP A 689 -6.49 44.18 -2.83
CA ASP A 689 -5.30 43.69 -3.50
C ASP A 689 -5.47 42.19 -3.83
N PRO A 690 -6.08 41.86 -4.99
CA PRO A 690 -6.47 40.50 -5.30
C PRO A 690 -5.27 39.65 -5.75
N THR A 691 -5.06 38.52 -5.07
CA THR A 691 -4.06 37.53 -5.50
C THR A 691 -4.53 36.77 -6.75
N TYR A 692 -3.59 36.13 -7.46
CA TYR A 692 -3.90 35.33 -8.64
C TYR A 692 -4.86 34.17 -8.31
N SER A 693 -4.65 33.48 -7.18
CA SER A 693 -5.52 32.40 -6.71
C SER A 693 -6.93 32.91 -6.41
N PHE A 694 -7.06 34.08 -5.76
CA PHE A 694 -8.34 34.71 -5.50
C PHE A 694 -9.09 35.07 -6.78
N ILE A 695 -8.40 35.66 -7.77
CA ILE A 695 -9.01 35.99 -9.07
C ILE A 695 -9.50 34.71 -9.78
N GLN A 696 -8.76 33.62 -9.67
CA GLN A 696 -9.17 32.33 -10.21
C GLN A 696 -10.41 31.77 -9.50
N SER A 697 -10.49 31.90 -8.17
CA SER A 697 -11.70 31.55 -7.40
C SER A 697 -12.91 32.38 -7.82
N LEU A 698 -12.73 33.68 -8.07
CA LEU A 698 -13.80 34.54 -8.60
C LEU A 698 -14.28 34.06 -9.97
N PHE A 699 -13.35 33.72 -10.87
CA PHE A 699 -13.68 33.19 -12.20
C PHE A 699 -14.50 31.91 -12.12
N PHE A 700 -14.08 30.91 -11.33
CA PHE A 700 -14.81 29.65 -11.21
C PHE A 700 -16.18 29.83 -10.54
N ASN A 701 -16.29 30.76 -9.60
CA ASN A 701 -17.57 31.14 -9.02
C ASN A 701 -18.53 31.75 -10.07
N ASP A 702 -18.04 32.61 -10.97
CA ASP A 702 -18.85 33.13 -12.07
C ASP A 702 -19.20 32.06 -13.10
N ILE A 703 -18.30 31.10 -13.37
CA ILE A 703 -18.57 29.93 -14.20
C ILE A 703 -19.72 29.08 -13.63
N ASN A 704 -19.70 28.81 -12.32
CA ASN A 704 -20.77 28.07 -11.64
C ASN A 704 -22.11 28.81 -11.76
N ARG A 705 -22.09 30.15 -11.62
CA ARG A 705 -23.27 30.98 -11.83
C ARG A 705 -23.75 30.92 -13.28
N LEU A 706 -22.85 30.98 -14.26
CA LEU A 706 -23.20 30.87 -15.68
C LEU A 706 -23.87 29.53 -16.00
N SER A 707 -23.35 28.43 -15.47
CA SER A 707 -23.93 27.09 -15.64
C SER A 707 -25.39 27.04 -15.18
N SER A 708 -25.69 27.65 -14.02
CA SER A 708 -27.07 27.75 -13.53
C SER A 708 -27.99 28.60 -14.41
N LEU A 709 -27.47 29.67 -15.02
CA LEU A 709 -28.27 30.57 -15.88
C LEU A 709 -28.58 29.96 -17.24
N ILE A 710 -27.67 29.16 -17.81
CA ILE A 710 -27.85 28.51 -19.12
C ILE A 710 -29.02 27.51 -19.10
N ALA A 711 -29.24 26.85 -17.96
CA ALA A 711 -30.30 25.85 -17.78
C ALA A 711 -31.72 26.46 -17.69
N VAL A 712 -31.84 27.77 -17.41
CA VAL A 712 -33.14 28.42 -17.21
C VAL A 712 -33.80 28.78 -18.55
N ARG A 713 -35.12 28.52 -18.65
CA ARG A 713 -35.96 28.88 -19.80
C ARG A 713 -37.20 29.65 -19.33
N PRO A 714 -37.47 30.87 -19.84
CA PRO A 714 -36.68 31.64 -20.81
C PRO A 714 -35.37 32.18 -20.23
N ALA A 715 -34.38 32.44 -21.10
CA ALA A 715 -33.05 32.86 -20.67
C ALA A 715 -33.07 34.21 -19.93
N PRO A 716 -32.40 34.35 -18.77
CA PRO A 716 -32.40 35.58 -17.99
C PRO A 716 -31.55 36.67 -18.65
N ARG A 717 -31.92 37.95 -18.48
CA ARG A 717 -31.17 39.12 -19.02
C ARG A 717 -29.71 39.18 -18.57
N SER A 718 -29.39 38.61 -17.41
CA SER A 718 -28.03 38.54 -16.88
C SER A 718 -27.11 37.60 -17.67
N LEU A 719 -27.66 36.67 -18.47
CA LEU A 719 -26.89 35.68 -19.21
C LEU A 719 -25.94 36.34 -20.21
N SER A 720 -26.41 37.30 -21.00
CA SER A 720 -25.59 37.98 -22.01
C SER A 720 -24.39 38.73 -21.39
N LYS A 721 -24.61 39.41 -20.25
CA LYS A 721 -23.52 40.10 -19.53
C LYS A 721 -22.48 39.09 -19.03
N MET A 722 -22.92 37.95 -18.52
CA MET A 722 -22.03 36.93 -17.97
C MET A 722 -21.21 36.22 -19.05
N LEU A 723 -21.81 35.94 -20.22
CA LEU A 723 -21.09 35.38 -21.36
C LEU A 723 -19.94 36.31 -21.80
N VAL A 724 -20.23 37.60 -21.96
CA VAL A 724 -19.21 38.61 -22.32
C VAL A 724 -18.11 38.70 -21.26
N ARG A 725 -18.48 38.75 -19.97
CA ARG A 725 -17.52 38.77 -18.86
C ARG A 725 -16.61 37.55 -18.86
N LEU A 726 -17.16 36.37 -19.08
CA LEU A 726 -16.38 35.12 -19.10
C LEU A 726 -15.72 34.82 -20.46
N SER A 727 -15.90 35.71 -21.43
CA SER A 727 -15.32 35.61 -22.79
C SER A 727 -15.86 34.43 -23.60
N PHE A 728 -17.13 34.08 -23.42
CA PHE A 728 -17.87 33.18 -24.31
C PHE A 728 -18.57 33.98 -25.40
N GLU A 729 -18.52 33.49 -26.64
CA GLU A 729 -19.17 34.09 -27.80
C GLU A 729 -20.69 33.97 -27.71
N ASN A 730 -21.19 32.81 -27.26
CA ASN A 730 -22.63 32.56 -27.14
C ASN A 730 -22.96 31.46 -26.10
N ALA A 731 -24.25 31.32 -25.78
CA ALA A 731 -24.73 30.34 -24.82
C ALA A 731 -24.53 28.88 -25.28
N GLY A 732 -24.42 28.62 -26.59
CA GLY A 732 -24.15 27.30 -27.15
C GLY A 732 -22.71 26.88 -26.89
N GLU A 733 -21.75 27.75 -27.21
CA GLU A 733 -20.33 27.55 -26.88
C GLU A 733 -20.16 27.36 -25.37
N ALA A 734 -20.74 28.24 -24.56
CA ALA A 734 -20.70 28.11 -23.11
C ALA A 734 -21.35 26.79 -22.65
N ALA A 735 -22.48 26.37 -23.21
CA ALA A 735 -23.08 25.10 -22.86
C ALA A 735 -22.17 23.92 -23.21
N THR A 736 -21.52 23.91 -24.38
CA THR A 736 -20.57 22.87 -24.77
C THR A 736 -19.35 22.83 -23.87
N VAL A 737 -18.76 23.99 -23.59
CA VAL A 737 -17.57 24.15 -22.75
C VAL A 737 -17.87 23.98 -21.27
N LEU A 738 -19.13 24.11 -20.82
CA LEU A 738 -19.54 23.90 -19.43
C LEU A 738 -20.20 22.54 -19.19
N ASN A 739 -20.70 21.86 -20.24
CA ASN A 739 -21.02 20.43 -20.23
C ASN A 739 -19.74 19.56 -20.21
N LEU A 740 -18.75 19.96 -19.39
CA LEU A 740 -17.44 19.35 -19.16
C LEU A 740 -17.51 17.90 -18.65
N SER A 741 -18.69 17.34 -18.58
CA SER A 741 -18.99 15.93 -18.42
C SER A 741 -18.28 15.00 -19.43
N ASN A 742 -17.99 15.42 -20.68
CA ASN A 742 -17.30 14.54 -21.62
C ASN A 742 -15.78 14.58 -21.44
N ILE A 743 -15.31 13.87 -20.41
CA ILE A 743 -13.89 13.57 -20.21
C ILE A 743 -13.45 12.59 -21.27
N ASN A 744 -12.44 12.98 -22.05
CA ASN A 744 -11.85 12.13 -23.08
C ASN A 744 -10.32 12.20 -23.06
N PHE A 745 -9.72 11.07 -23.36
CA PHE A 745 -8.30 10.91 -23.56
C PHE A 745 -8.12 10.14 -24.87
N ASP A 746 -7.08 10.49 -25.62
CA ASP A 746 -6.73 9.75 -26.83
C ASP A 746 -6.20 8.37 -26.45
N THR A 747 -5.43 8.28 -25.37
CA THR A 747 -4.96 7.00 -24.84
C THR A 747 -5.10 6.91 -23.32
N VAL A 748 -5.53 5.76 -22.82
CA VAL A 748 -5.44 5.41 -21.40
C VAL A 748 -4.37 4.35 -21.23
N ILE A 749 -3.36 4.65 -20.40
CA ILE A 749 -2.30 3.71 -20.04
C ILE A 749 -2.45 3.34 -18.57
N MET A 750 -2.67 2.05 -18.29
CA MET A 750 -2.77 1.54 -16.93
C MET A 750 -1.54 0.71 -16.57
N ASP A 751 -0.73 1.17 -15.61
CA ASP A 751 0.34 0.35 -15.02
C ASP A 751 -0.19 -0.51 -13.87
N GLU A 752 0.43 -1.68 -13.69
CA GLU A 752 0.04 -2.70 -12.70
C GLU A 752 -1.45 -3.11 -12.79
N ALA A 753 -1.99 -3.24 -13.99
CA ALA A 753 -3.41 -3.53 -14.22
C ALA A 753 -3.88 -4.84 -13.52
N SER A 754 -2.98 -5.79 -13.28
CA SER A 754 -3.23 -7.03 -12.53
C SER A 754 -3.64 -6.82 -11.06
N LYS A 755 -3.39 -5.65 -10.48
CA LYS A 755 -3.74 -5.34 -9.07
C LYS A 755 -5.16 -4.80 -8.93
N ALA A 756 -5.74 -4.26 -10.00
CA ALA A 756 -7.09 -3.70 -9.98
C ALA A 756 -8.15 -4.75 -10.31
N THR A 757 -9.34 -4.60 -9.74
CA THR A 757 -10.51 -5.39 -10.16
C THR A 757 -11.04 -4.91 -11.52
N PRO A 758 -11.74 -5.76 -12.30
CA PRO A 758 -12.29 -5.34 -13.60
C PRO A 758 -13.16 -4.07 -13.53
N PRO A 759 -14.05 -3.87 -12.53
CA PRO A 759 -14.79 -2.62 -12.39
C PRO A 759 -13.89 -1.40 -12.10
N GLU A 760 -12.79 -1.57 -11.36
CA GLU A 760 -11.84 -0.48 -11.10
C GLU A 760 -11.07 -0.09 -12.36
N MET A 761 -10.71 -1.08 -13.19
CA MET A 761 -10.13 -0.82 -14.51
C MET A 761 -11.11 -0.03 -15.39
N LEU A 762 -12.40 -0.32 -15.35
CA LEU A 762 -13.39 0.37 -16.17
C LEU A 762 -13.49 1.87 -15.89
N LEU A 763 -13.20 2.34 -14.67
CA LEU A 763 -13.26 3.76 -14.31
C LEU A 763 -12.44 4.64 -15.27
N PRO A 764 -11.11 4.46 -15.39
CA PRO A 764 -10.31 5.23 -16.33
C PRO A 764 -10.52 4.80 -17.80
N LEU A 765 -10.79 3.51 -18.08
CA LEU A 765 -10.91 3.03 -19.46
C LEU A 765 -12.12 3.61 -20.19
N CYS A 766 -13.20 3.96 -19.47
CA CYS A 766 -14.36 4.64 -20.07
C CYS A 766 -14.02 5.99 -20.72
N PHE A 767 -12.88 6.61 -20.36
CA PHE A 767 -12.47 7.91 -20.90
C PHE A 767 -11.54 7.82 -22.11
N GLY A 768 -11.04 6.63 -22.47
CA GLY A 768 -10.05 6.44 -23.54
C GLY A 768 -10.65 6.09 -24.90
N LYS A 769 -10.02 6.56 -25.98
CA LYS A 769 -10.23 6.02 -27.34
C LYS A 769 -9.43 4.72 -27.52
N ASP A 770 -8.12 4.81 -27.30
CA ASP A 770 -7.18 3.67 -27.38
C ASP A 770 -6.71 3.27 -25.97
N LEU A 771 -6.50 1.97 -25.73
CA LEU A 771 -6.16 1.44 -24.40
C LEU A 771 -4.85 0.66 -24.42
N SER A 772 -3.98 0.92 -23.45
CA SER A 772 -2.76 0.16 -23.22
C SER A 772 -2.68 -0.28 -21.76
N LEU A 773 -2.70 -1.58 -21.49
CA LEU A 773 -2.67 -2.14 -20.15
C LEU A 773 -1.34 -2.86 -19.91
N SER A 774 -0.65 -2.52 -18.82
CA SER A 774 0.57 -3.19 -18.36
C SER A 774 0.27 -4.16 -17.23
N VAL A 775 0.71 -5.41 -17.40
CA VAL A 775 0.40 -6.56 -16.55
C VAL A 775 1.70 -7.26 -16.10
N ILE A 776 1.84 -7.51 -14.80
CA ILE A 776 2.97 -8.26 -14.24
C ILE A 776 2.57 -9.74 -14.13
N THR A 777 3.37 -10.65 -14.70
CA THR A 777 3.20 -12.09 -14.46
C THR A 777 3.96 -12.54 -13.22
N GLY A 778 3.25 -12.63 -12.11
CA GLY A 778 3.62 -13.47 -10.97
C GLY A 778 2.44 -14.39 -10.66
N SER A 779 2.40 -15.57 -11.29
CA SER A 779 1.52 -16.68 -10.87
C SER A 779 0.00 -16.44 -10.74
N CYS A 780 -0.57 -15.36 -11.28
CA CYS A 780 -2.00 -15.10 -11.21
C CYS A 780 -2.44 -14.23 -12.39
N LEU A 781 -2.83 -14.90 -13.48
CA LEU A 781 -3.85 -14.46 -14.44
C LEU A 781 -4.04 -15.63 -15.40
N ARG A 782 -4.88 -16.59 -15.00
CA ARG A 782 -5.65 -17.41 -15.93
C ARG A 782 -6.96 -16.65 -16.13
N CYS A 783 -7.07 -15.90 -17.21
CA CYS A 783 -8.34 -15.52 -17.81
C CYS A 783 -8.24 -15.94 -19.27
#